data_AF-A0A8J1ZK98-F1
#
_entry.id   AF-A0A8J1ZK98-F1
#
_cell.length_a   1.000
_cell.length_b   1.000
_cell.length_c   1.000
_cell.angle_alpha   90.00
_cell.angle_beta   90.00
_cell.angle_gamma   90.00
#
_symmetry.space_group_name_H-M   'P 1'
#
loop_
_entity.id
_entity.type
_entity.pdbx_description
1 polymer ?
#
loop_
_entity_poly.entity_id
_entity_poly.type
_entity_poly.pdbx_seq_one_letter_code
_entity_poly.pdbx_strand_id
1 'polypeptide(L)'
;MNSKMRRLTLLSAVGGATARLTTSTSAAMEEQLLKKSIKDLKKQPEGAGDAMANVSTRVRQLVQLLQQLEGELTNEFASAQEAYDKQACEHEDTIASSKSAIKTAETEIERMDVAIQKNVADVAVYKGKIKTEEEKIAEKKQAIEDAIAQRKEEHTEYADTVNEFEAAIASANMAYNVLSEQQSGSRKVAEKSESYSLLSQQNDQKVFRKLKSAIALLPVNSHRLTPNRVEELSEFVDQLTGSTKKPLALAQFGPGSAKIMGILKDMRGEYVAKLQGLQESEQKASLAHVQFVEKTNKMIDALTKSKEDHEAKLSETEAKEEKHRNQKAAAQDSLKENQALLKDTTEAFRALARVWADTSAKHTSEMSGLAAAIDFLMKQGEVGTLIQKNALLQTSAVAVSAAKKDSYETAFSKIVWAIEDMVEVHKTEMEENIEKKQMCETAIASTDGAERKRLAKIDTLKSAIAKAEGEKAETEDAKTKAEDEKTKAEDETSAGQKEWEEARDARAKELSELAESIKLIAGAMRSLTENDPSGRFKNVIAILQMVQDEAVAEQTEVTKAKADEETAWVKEKKALYDLIQLKIGQIEGYEKAIRDLDAEIIRLDGKLKKTQEMERPSTEDCEVFLGAFQGKQDGLTKEIESLNYAKAELSGWQNQSVEAQHFDAQEVAPAV
;
A
#
# COMPACT_ATOMS: atom_id res chain seq x y z
N MET A 1 9.12 -13.20 49.91
CA MET A 1 8.70 -13.53 51.29
C MET A 1 8.05 -14.91 51.28
N ASN A 2 8.53 -15.80 52.16
CA ASN A 2 7.90 -17.01 52.77
C ASN A 2 6.98 -17.88 51.89
N SER A 3 7.30 -19.11 51.50
CA SER A 3 7.77 -20.31 52.24
C SER A 3 6.69 -20.99 53.11
N LYS A 4 6.54 -22.30 52.87
CA LYS A 4 6.04 -23.42 53.72
C LYS A 4 4.54 -23.78 53.67
N MET A 5 4.19 -24.95 53.11
CA MET A 5 4.19 -26.33 53.68
C MET A 5 2.81 -26.64 54.34
N ARG A 6 1.96 -27.58 53.91
CA ARG A 6 2.00 -29.06 54.08
C ARG A 6 0.70 -29.65 53.46
N ARG A 7 0.75 -30.68 52.59
CA ARG A 7 0.74 -32.16 52.83
C ARG A 7 -0.59 -32.76 53.36
N LEU A 8 -1.21 -33.62 52.54
CA LEU A 8 -1.58 -35.04 52.80
C LEU A 8 -2.19 -35.59 51.47
N THR A 9 -1.65 -36.55 50.69
CA THR A 9 -1.20 -37.95 50.88
C THR A 9 -2.33 -38.98 50.91
N LEU A 10 -2.46 -39.79 49.84
CA LEU A 10 -2.57 -41.28 49.77
C LEU A 10 -2.90 -41.69 48.32
N LEU A 11 -1.94 -42.33 47.60
CA LEU A 11 -1.79 -43.79 47.32
C LEU A 11 -2.84 -44.32 46.31
N SER A 12 -2.50 -45.01 45.21
CA SER A 12 -1.55 -46.11 44.96
C SER A 12 -1.03 -46.11 43.51
N ALA A 13 0.29 -46.23 43.22
CA ALA A 13 1.08 -47.46 43.02
C ALA A 13 0.52 -48.37 41.90
N VAL A 14 1.26 -48.72 40.83
CA VAL A 14 2.40 -49.66 40.70
C VAL A 14 3.14 -49.24 39.40
N GLY A 15 4.46 -49.16 39.23
CA GLY A 15 5.65 -49.86 39.73
C GLY A 15 6.53 -50.12 38.47
N GLY A 16 7.85 -50.03 38.44
CA GLY A 16 8.86 -49.72 39.44
C GLY A 16 10.27 -49.81 38.81
N ALA A 17 11.23 -49.21 39.51
CA ALA A 17 12.66 -49.55 39.62
C ALA A 17 13.55 -49.47 38.36
N THR A 18 14.44 -48.47 38.22
CA THR A 18 15.81 -48.40 38.80
C THR A 18 16.59 -49.71 38.77
N ALA A 19 17.54 -49.82 37.83
CA ALA A 19 18.71 -50.68 37.94
C ALA A 19 19.94 -49.92 37.41
N ARG A 20 20.55 -49.12 38.29
CA ARG A 20 21.95 -48.70 38.18
C ARG A 20 22.76 -49.83 38.83
N LEU A 21 23.20 -50.79 38.03
CA LEU A 21 24.00 -51.94 38.47
C LEU A 21 25.33 -51.94 37.71
N THR A 22 26.36 -51.45 38.41
CA THR A 22 27.68 -52.08 38.50
C THR A 22 28.07 -53.07 37.40
N THR A 23 28.66 -52.58 36.31
CA THR A 23 29.41 -53.40 35.33
C THR A 23 30.84 -53.72 35.78
N SER A 24 31.17 -53.55 37.06
CA SER A 24 32.52 -53.74 37.61
C SER A 24 32.78 -55.10 38.27
N THR A 25 31.81 -56.03 38.32
CA THR A 25 31.97 -57.32 39.04
C THR A 25 31.82 -58.57 38.16
N SER A 26 31.46 -58.43 36.88
CA SER A 26 31.41 -59.57 35.92
C SER A 26 32.81 -59.95 35.42
N ALA A 27 33.63 -58.96 35.06
CA ALA A 27 34.98 -59.18 34.54
C ALA A 27 35.93 -59.82 35.57
N ALA A 28 35.76 -59.51 36.87
CA ALA A 28 36.57 -60.08 37.94
C ALA A 28 36.21 -61.54 38.30
N MET A 29 34.99 -61.98 37.98
CA MET A 29 34.52 -63.34 38.23
C MET A 29 34.89 -64.29 37.08
N GLU A 30 34.91 -63.80 35.84
CA GLU A 30 35.45 -64.52 34.67
C GLU A 30 36.98 -64.71 34.76
N GLU A 31 37.73 -63.71 35.23
CA GLU A 31 39.20 -63.83 35.38
C GLU A 31 39.60 -64.84 36.48
N GLN A 32 38.77 -65.03 37.53
CA GLN A 32 39.02 -66.05 38.56
C GLN A 32 38.69 -67.47 38.11
N LEU A 33 37.67 -67.66 37.27
CA LEU A 33 37.34 -68.96 36.67
C LEU A 33 38.43 -69.40 35.68
N LEU A 34 38.98 -68.47 34.90
CA LEU A 34 40.09 -68.75 33.98
C LEU A 34 41.39 -69.12 34.71
N LYS A 35 41.71 -68.42 35.81
CA LYS A 35 42.90 -68.72 36.64
C LYS A 35 42.79 -70.04 37.41
N LYS A 36 41.58 -70.51 37.70
CA LYS A 36 41.33 -71.81 38.35
C LYS A 36 41.53 -72.96 37.35
N SER A 37 41.01 -72.84 36.13
CA SER A 37 41.21 -73.84 35.07
C SER A 37 42.68 -73.99 34.65
N ILE A 38 43.47 -72.91 34.65
CA ILE A 38 44.91 -72.98 34.34
C ILE A 38 45.72 -73.69 35.45
N LYS A 39 45.23 -73.71 36.71
CA LYS A 39 45.94 -74.30 37.85
C LYS A 39 45.77 -75.83 37.93
N ASP A 40 44.65 -76.35 37.44
CA ASP A 40 44.36 -77.79 37.47
C ASP A 40 45.05 -78.57 36.32
N LEU A 41 45.47 -77.89 35.25
CA LEU A 41 46.24 -78.44 34.12
C LEU A 41 47.72 -78.79 34.43
N LYS A 42 48.22 -78.60 35.66
CA LYS A 42 49.67 -78.66 35.99
C LYS A 42 50.15 -79.80 36.89
N LYS A 43 49.43 -80.94 36.98
CA LYS A 43 49.89 -82.14 37.72
C LYS A 43 49.86 -83.46 36.90
N GLN A 44 50.99 -83.75 36.23
CA GLN A 44 51.64 -85.05 35.86
C GLN A 44 50.84 -86.21 35.21
N PRO A 45 51.49 -87.22 34.56
CA PRO A 45 52.89 -87.40 34.16
C PRO A 45 53.10 -87.68 32.65
N GLU A 46 54.37 -87.69 32.24
CA GLU A 46 54.86 -87.92 30.87
C GLU A 46 54.76 -89.39 30.40
N GLY A 47 54.49 -89.58 29.10
CA GLY A 47 54.95 -90.73 28.33
C GLY A 47 53.90 -91.47 27.47
N ALA A 48 53.76 -91.10 26.18
CA ALA A 48 53.59 -92.02 25.03
C ALA A 48 53.33 -91.27 23.69
N GLY A 49 54.38 -91.10 22.89
CA GLY A 49 54.43 -91.37 21.44
C GLY A 49 53.53 -90.60 20.45
N ASP A 50 54.05 -89.45 19.97
CA ASP A 50 54.00 -88.81 18.63
C ASP A 50 52.74 -88.75 17.72
N ALA A 51 51.66 -89.50 17.97
CA ALA A 51 50.39 -89.32 17.25
C ALA A 51 49.38 -88.45 18.05
N MET A 52 49.39 -88.54 19.38
CA MET A 52 48.53 -87.77 20.29
C MET A 52 48.99 -86.32 20.50
N ALA A 53 50.28 -86.03 20.43
CA ALA A 53 50.82 -84.67 20.53
C ALA A 53 50.41 -83.80 19.33
N ASN A 54 50.26 -84.42 18.15
CA ASN A 54 49.88 -83.76 16.91
C ASN A 54 48.38 -83.41 16.87
N VAL A 55 47.52 -84.25 17.47
CA VAL A 55 46.07 -83.99 17.63
C VAL A 55 45.83 -82.90 18.68
N SER A 56 46.49 -82.96 19.83
CA SER A 56 46.39 -81.94 20.89
C SER A 56 46.89 -80.55 20.43
N THR A 57 47.88 -80.51 19.53
CA THR A 57 48.38 -79.25 18.94
C THR A 57 47.40 -78.67 17.91
N ARG A 58 46.76 -79.50 17.08
CA ARG A 58 45.73 -79.05 16.12
C ARG A 58 44.45 -78.57 16.81
N VAL A 59 44.00 -79.24 17.87
CA VAL A 59 42.85 -78.79 18.67
C VAL A 59 43.15 -77.44 19.33
N ARG A 60 44.38 -77.23 19.85
CA ARG A 60 44.81 -75.93 20.39
C ARG A 60 44.84 -74.82 19.33
N GLN A 61 45.33 -75.10 18.12
CA GLN A 61 45.32 -74.15 17.00
C GLN A 61 43.89 -73.81 16.56
N LEU A 62 42.98 -74.78 16.55
CA LEU A 62 41.57 -74.55 16.23
C LEU A 62 40.86 -73.70 17.29
N VAL A 63 41.13 -73.95 18.57
CA VAL A 63 40.62 -73.11 19.67
C VAL A 63 41.16 -71.68 19.56
N GLN A 64 42.45 -71.50 19.26
CA GLN A 64 43.03 -70.17 19.03
C GLN A 64 42.39 -69.45 17.83
N LEU A 65 42.11 -70.16 16.74
CA LEU A 65 41.43 -69.60 15.57
C LEU A 65 39.99 -69.19 15.88
N LEU A 66 39.25 -70.01 16.65
CA LEU A 66 37.89 -69.68 17.08
C LEU A 66 37.85 -68.50 18.07
N GLN A 67 38.85 -68.39 18.96
CA GLN A 67 39.01 -67.24 19.85
C GLN A 67 39.39 -65.96 19.09
N GLN A 68 40.19 -66.07 18.03
CA GLN A 68 40.48 -64.95 17.13
C GLN A 68 39.22 -64.51 16.38
N LEU A 69 38.46 -65.46 15.84
CA LEU A 69 37.18 -65.18 15.18
C LEU A 69 36.16 -64.55 16.13
N GLU A 70 36.09 -65.01 17.38
CA GLU A 70 35.25 -64.41 18.43
C GLU A 70 35.63 -62.95 18.70
N GLY A 71 36.94 -62.64 18.74
CA GLY A 71 37.45 -61.28 18.90
C GLY A 71 37.16 -60.37 17.69
N GLU A 72 37.31 -60.89 16.47
CA GLU A 72 36.99 -60.18 15.23
C GLU A 72 35.48 -59.88 15.15
N LEU A 73 34.63 -60.88 15.41
CA LEU A 73 33.17 -60.73 15.38
C LEU A 73 32.68 -59.71 16.43
N THR A 74 33.31 -59.67 17.61
CA THR A 74 33.02 -58.69 18.67
C THR A 74 33.36 -57.26 18.23
N ASN A 75 34.50 -57.07 17.57
CA ASN A 75 34.94 -55.76 17.08
C ASN A 75 34.09 -55.26 15.91
N GLU A 76 33.74 -56.14 14.96
CA GLU A 76 32.83 -55.83 13.86
C GLU A 76 31.44 -55.44 14.37
N PHE A 77 30.90 -56.17 15.36
CA PHE A 77 29.61 -55.86 15.95
C PHE A 77 29.62 -54.53 16.72
N ALA A 78 30.69 -54.23 17.47
CA ALA A 78 30.85 -52.94 18.14
C ALA A 78 30.86 -51.76 17.15
N SER A 79 31.56 -51.94 16.01
CA SER A 79 31.61 -50.92 14.95
C SER A 79 30.25 -50.75 14.26
N ALA A 80 29.52 -51.84 14.03
CA ALA A 80 28.17 -51.80 13.48
C ALA A 80 27.16 -51.16 14.44
N GLN A 81 27.33 -51.37 15.75
CA GLN A 81 26.51 -50.76 16.80
C GLN A 81 26.71 -49.25 16.84
N GLU A 82 27.95 -48.78 16.79
CA GLU A 82 28.25 -47.33 16.72
C GLU A 82 27.64 -46.69 15.46
N ALA A 83 27.73 -47.35 14.31
CA ALA A 83 27.11 -46.88 13.07
C ALA A 83 25.58 -46.81 13.16
N TYR A 84 24.94 -47.81 13.78
CA TYR A 84 23.50 -47.81 14.03
C TYR A 84 23.10 -46.69 14.99
N ASP A 85 23.78 -46.54 16.13
CA ASP A 85 23.48 -45.53 17.13
C ASP A 85 23.58 -44.12 16.54
N LYS A 86 24.57 -43.87 15.67
CA LYS A 86 24.71 -42.61 14.94
C LYS A 86 23.53 -42.34 13.99
N GLN A 87 23.19 -43.32 13.15
CA GLN A 87 22.06 -43.17 12.22
C GLN A 87 20.73 -43.02 12.97
N ALA A 88 20.56 -43.71 14.09
CA ALA A 88 19.39 -43.59 14.94
C ALA A 88 19.24 -42.17 15.52
N CYS A 89 20.34 -41.58 16.02
CA CYS A 89 20.34 -40.19 16.49
C CYS A 89 19.97 -39.20 15.38
N GLU A 90 20.54 -39.34 14.18
CA GLU A 90 20.25 -38.47 13.04
C GLU A 90 18.76 -38.55 12.61
N HIS A 91 18.18 -39.76 12.64
CA HIS A 91 16.76 -39.95 12.38
C HIS A 91 15.87 -39.33 13.46
N GLU A 92 16.22 -39.49 14.74
CA GLU A 92 15.49 -38.88 15.86
C GLU A 92 15.48 -37.36 15.77
N ASP A 93 16.65 -36.75 15.50
CA ASP A 93 16.79 -35.31 15.30
C ASP A 93 15.97 -34.81 14.11
N THR A 94 16.02 -35.54 12.99
CA THR A 94 15.22 -35.22 11.79
C THR A 94 13.72 -35.28 12.09
N ILE A 95 13.26 -36.34 12.76
CA ILE A 95 11.86 -36.50 13.18
C ILE A 95 11.43 -35.37 14.13
N ALA A 96 12.26 -35.00 15.09
CA ALA A 96 11.99 -33.91 16.03
C ALA A 96 11.90 -32.56 15.31
N SER A 97 12.83 -32.29 14.39
CA SER A 97 12.85 -31.09 13.57
C SER A 97 11.61 -31.00 12.66
N SER A 98 11.27 -32.06 11.94
CA SER A 98 10.07 -32.09 11.09
C SER A 98 8.78 -31.88 11.88
N LYS A 99 8.64 -32.46 13.08
CA LYS A 99 7.47 -32.20 13.94
C LYS A 99 7.38 -30.74 14.38
N SER A 100 8.51 -30.12 14.72
CA SER A 100 8.58 -28.71 15.07
C SER A 100 8.21 -27.81 13.89
N ALA A 101 8.72 -28.13 12.70
CA ALA A 101 8.42 -27.43 11.46
C ALA A 101 6.92 -27.53 11.09
N ILE A 102 6.32 -28.72 11.20
CA ILE A 102 4.88 -28.94 11.01
C ILE A 102 4.06 -28.03 11.93
N LYS A 103 4.35 -28.06 13.24
CA LYS A 103 3.61 -27.24 14.21
C LYS A 103 3.75 -25.74 13.94
N THR A 104 4.94 -25.31 13.51
CA THR A 104 5.21 -23.92 13.14
C THR A 104 4.40 -23.53 11.90
N ALA A 105 4.39 -24.38 10.87
CA ALA A 105 3.61 -24.16 9.66
C ALA A 105 2.11 -24.12 9.93
N GLU A 106 1.58 -25.05 10.75
CA GLU A 106 0.16 -25.05 11.17
C GLU A 106 -0.23 -23.75 11.88
N THR A 107 0.61 -23.27 12.81
CA THR A 107 0.39 -22.02 13.55
C THR A 107 0.40 -20.81 12.61
N GLU A 108 1.33 -20.75 11.66
CA GLU A 108 1.40 -19.64 10.71
C GLU A 108 0.22 -19.67 9.72
N ILE A 109 -0.22 -20.85 9.28
CA ILE A 109 -1.43 -21.00 8.45
C ILE A 109 -2.65 -20.46 9.19
N GLU A 110 -2.85 -20.81 10.47
CA GLU A 110 -3.97 -20.32 11.27
C GLU A 110 -3.91 -18.80 11.46
N ARG A 111 -2.71 -18.26 11.75
CA ARG A 111 -2.48 -16.82 11.86
C ARG A 111 -2.81 -16.08 10.56
N MET A 112 -2.39 -16.64 9.42
CA MET A 112 -2.68 -16.08 8.10
C MET A 112 -4.18 -16.13 7.79
N ASP A 113 -4.88 -17.20 8.17
CA ASP A 113 -6.34 -17.29 7.96
C ASP A 113 -7.11 -16.22 8.72
N VAL A 114 -6.76 -15.98 9.99
CA VAL A 114 -7.36 -14.90 10.77
C VAL A 114 -7.06 -13.53 10.14
N ALA A 115 -5.82 -13.31 9.67
CA ALA A 115 -5.44 -12.07 9.01
C ALA A 115 -6.20 -11.86 7.68
N ILE A 116 -6.37 -12.91 6.87
CA ILE A 116 -7.15 -12.87 5.62
C ILE A 116 -8.61 -12.54 5.92
N GLN A 117 -9.23 -13.20 6.89
CA GLN A 117 -10.63 -12.93 7.25
C GLN A 117 -10.83 -11.48 7.71
N LYS A 118 -9.89 -10.94 8.50
CA LYS A 118 -9.91 -9.54 8.90
C LYS A 118 -9.80 -8.61 7.70
N ASN A 119 -8.84 -8.84 6.81
CA ASN A 119 -8.64 -8.00 5.63
C ASN A 119 -9.86 -8.04 4.70
N VAL A 120 -10.48 -9.21 4.48
CA VAL A 120 -11.72 -9.34 3.70
C VAL A 120 -12.85 -8.52 4.32
N ALA A 121 -12.99 -8.53 5.65
CA ALA A 121 -13.98 -7.72 6.35
C ALA A 121 -13.70 -6.22 6.20
N ASP A 122 -12.44 -5.80 6.38
CA ASP A 122 -12.02 -4.41 6.25
C ASP A 122 -12.22 -3.91 4.79
N VAL A 123 -11.92 -4.72 3.78
CA VAL A 123 -12.21 -4.45 2.36
C VAL A 123 -13.70 -4.17 2.14
N ALA A 124 -14.58 -5.00 2.70
CA ALA A 124 -16.03 -4.79 2.59
C ALA A 124 -16.46 -3.48 3.28
N VAL A 125 -15.89 -3.16 4.44
CA VAL A 125 -16.14 -1.91 5.16
C VAL A 125 -15.71 -0.69 4.33
N TYR A 126 -14.50 -0.69 3.76
CA TYR A 126 -14.03 0.43 2.94
C TYR A 126 -14.88 0.61 1.68
N LYS A 127 -15.24 -0.47 0.97
CA LYS A 127 -16.17 -0.41 -0.17
C LYS A 127 -17.52 0.20 0.21
N GLY A 128 -18.07 -0.16 1.37
CA GLY A 128 -19.32 0.42 1.87
C GLY A 128 -19.21 1.91 2.20
N LYS A 129 -18.10 2.34 2.81
CA LYS A 129 -17.84 3.75 3.13
C LYS A 129 -17.68 4.60 1.87
N ILE A 130 -16.87 4.15 0.90
CA ILE A 130 -16.69 4.82 -0.39
C ILE A 130 -18.03 5.05 -1.06
N LYS A 131 -18.87 4.01 -1.17
CA LYS A 131 -20.21 4.13 -1.76
C LYS A 131 -21.09 5.16 -1.02
N THR A 132 -21.07 5.13 0.31
CA THR A 132 -21.84 6.09 1.12
C THR A 132 -21.37 7.53 0.92
N GLU A 133 -20.06 7.74 0.76
CA GLU A 133 -19.46 9.05 0.50
C GLU A 133 -19.78 9.54 -0.92
N GLU A 134 -19.77 8.65 -1.92
CA GLU A 134 -20.21 8.96 -3.29
C GLU A 134 -21.67 9.43 -3.33
N GLU A 135 -22.56 8.73 -2.63
CA GLU A 135 -23.98 9.11 -2.51
C GLU A 135 -24.12 10.51 -1.89
N LYS A 136 -23.41 10.78 -0.79
CA LYS A 136 -23.41 12.11 -0.13
C LYS A 136 -22.84 13.22 -1.01
N ILE A 137 -21.80 12.93 -1.79
CA ILE A 137 -21.24 13.89 -2.76
C ILE A 137 -22.27 14.21 -3.83
N ALA A 138 -22.95 13.19 -4.37
CA ALA A 138 -24.01 13.38 -5.37
C ALA A 138 -25.18 14.21 -4.81
N GLU A 139 -25.67 13.90 -3.61
CA GLU A 139 -26.72 14.69 -2.93
C GLU A 139 -26.31 16.15 -2.74
N LYS A 140 -25.06 16.42 -2.36
CA LYS A 140 -24.54 17.78 -2.15
C LYS A 140 -24.40 18.55 -3.46
N LYS A 141 -23.98 17.88 -4.54
CA LYS A 141 -23.94 18.48 -5.90
C LYS A 141 -25.35 18.84 -6.37
N GLN A 142 -26.31 17.93 -6.20
CA GLN A 142 -27.70 18.18 -6.53
C GLN A 142 -28.25 19.38 -5.74
N ALA A 143 -27.96 19.48 -4.44
CA ALA A 143 -28.40 20.60 -3.62
C ALA A 143 -27.83 21.96 -4.09
N ILE A 144 -26.63 21.99 -4.68
CA ILE A 144 -26.07 23.19 -5.31
C ILE A 144 -26.83 23.52 -6.60
N GLU A 145 -27.08 22.53 -7.46
CA GLU A 145 -27.83 22.72 -8.71
C GLU A 145 -29.25 23.24 -8.44
N ASP A 146 -29.95 22.64 -7.49
CA ASP A 146 -31.29 23.06 -7.07
C ASP A 146 -31.27 24.49 -6.51
N ALA A 147 -30.27 24.83 -5.69
CA ALA A 147 -30.12 26.19 -5.16
C ALA A 147 -29.82 27.23 -6.25
N ILE A 148 -29.03 26.87 -7.29
CA ILE A 148 -28.76 27.75 -8.43
C ILE A 148 -30.04 27.96 -9.27
N ALA A 149 -30.79 26.88 -9.50
CA ALA A 149 -32.06 26.95 -10.23
C ALA A 149 -33.07 27.85 -9.51
N GLN A 150 -33.24 27.64 -8.20
CA GLN A 150 -34.10 28.49 -7.36
C GLN A 150 -33.63 29.95 -7.39
N ARG A 151 -32.32 30.20 -7.27
CA ARG A 151 -31.79 31.56 -7.25
C ARG A 151 -32.04 32.31 -8.55
N LYS A 152 -31.97 31.61 -9.69
CA LYS A 152 -32.27 32.17 -11.01
C LYS A 152 -33.74 32.57 -11.14
N GLU A 153 -34.65 31.76 -10.61
CA GLU A 153 -36.09 32.06 -10.58
C GLU A 153 -36.34 33.29 -9.70
N GLU A 154 -35.84 33.30 -8.47
CA GLU A 154 -35.97 34.43 -7.53
C GLU A 154 -35.39 35.75 -8.09
N HIS A 155 -34.25 35.69 -8.79
CA HIS A 155 -33.65 36.88 -9.40
C HIS A 155 -34.50 37.41 -10.57
N THR A 156 -35.18 36.52 -11.30
CA THR A 156 -36.08 36.91 -12.40
C THR A 156 -37.31 37.62 -11.83
N GLU A 157 -37.93 37.08 -10.79
CA GLU A 157 -39.06 37.72 -10.10
C GLU A 157 -38.66 39.07 -9.48
N TYR A 158 -37.47 39.17 -8.89
CA TYR A 158 -36.91 40.42 -8.40
C TYR A 158 -36.78 41.46 -9.53
N ALA A 159 -36.17 41.09 -10.66
CA ALA A 159 -35.98 41.98 -11.80
C ALA A 159 -37.32 42.48 -12.37
N ASP A 160 -38.32 41.60 -12.49
CA ASP A 160 -39.67 41.98 -12.94
C ASP A 160 -40.33 42.98 -11.97
N THR A 161 -40.20 42.74 -10.66
CA THR A 161 -40.75 43.63 -9.62
C THR A 161 -40.04 44.98 -9.59
N VAL A 162 -38.72 45.01 -9.78
CA VAL A 162 -37.94 46.26 -9.90
C VAL A 162 -38.41 47.05 -11.12
N ASN A 163 -38.54 46.42 -12.28
CA ASN A 163 -39.04 47.06 -13.50
C ASN A 163 -40.44 47.66 -13.32
N GLU A 164 -41.34 46.94 -12.64
CA GLU A 164 -42.69 47.45 -12.32
C GLU A 164 -42.63 48.69 -11.43
N PHE A 165 -41.79 48.67 -10.38
CA PHE A 165 -41.64 49.82 -9.49
C PHE A 165 -40.96 51.01 -10.15
N GLU A 166 -39.94 50.81 -11.00
CA GLU A 166 -39.32 51.88 -11.77
C GLU A 166 -40.32 52.54 -12.72
N ALA A 167 -41.13 51.74 -13.43
CA ALA A 167 -42.20 52.24 -14.29
C ALA A 167 -43.27 53.03 -13.50
N ALA A 168 -43.63 52.55 -12.30
CA ALA A 168 -44.56 53.24 -11.41
C ALA A 168 -43.99 54.57 -10.87
N ILE A 169 -42.71 54.61 -10.49
CA ILE A 169 -42.00 55.84 -10.08
C ILE A 169 -41.95 56.85 -11.22
N ALA A 170 -41.59 56.41 -12.43
CA ALA A 170 -41.54 57.26 -13.61
C ALA A 170 -42.92 57.85 -13.95
N SER A 171 -43.98 57.04 -13.87
CA SER A 171 -45.36 57.47 -14.11
C SER A 171 -45.86 58.45 -13.05
N ALA A 172 -45.56 58.20 -11.76
CA ALA A 172 -45.87 59.11 -10.67
C ALA A 172 -45.13 60.46 -10.80
N ASN A 173 -43.85 60.43 -11.19
CA ASN A 173 -43.05 61.63 -11.47
C ASN A 173 -43.60 62.43 -12.66
N MET A 174 -43.97 61.76 -13.76
CA MET A 174 -44.60 62.43 -14.91
C MET A 174 -45.92 63.10 -14.51
N ALA A 175 -46.78 62.42 -13.78
CA ALA A 175 -48.04 62.99 -13.28
C ALA A 175 -47.79 64.18 -12.35
N TYR A 176 -46.81 64.08 -11.45
CA TYR A 176 -46.42 65.16 -10.56
C TYR A 176 -45.90 66.40 -11.32
N ASN A 177 -45.02 66.20 -12.30
CA ASN A 177 -44.43 67.28 -13.09
C ASN A 177 -45.48 68.01 -13.94
N VAL A 178 -46.38 67.28 -14.59
CA VAL A 178 -47.48 67.87 -15.37
C VAL A 178 -48.38 68.74 -14.49
N LEU A 179 -48.69 68.31 -13.26
CA LEU A 179 -49.49 69.09 -12.32
C LEU A 179 -48.73 70.32 -11.78
N SER A 180 -47.43 70.19 -11.52
CA SER A 180 -46.55 71.26 -11.03
C SER A 180 -46.35 72.38 -12.08
N GLU A 181 -46.12 72.02 -13.34
CA GLU A 181 -45.98 72.96 -14.47
C GLU A 181 -47.26 73.76 -14.72
N GLN A 182 -48.44 73.13 -14.60
CA GLN A 182 -49.72 73.80 -14.74
C GLN A 182 -50.04 74.74 -13.56
N GLN A 183 -49.67 74.36 -12.34
CA GLN A 183 -49.83 75.23 -11.17
C GLN A 183 -48.93 76.47 -11.26
N SER A 184 -47.69 76.31 -11.74
CA SER A 184 -46.77 77.43 -11.95
C SER A 184 -47.13 78.30 -13.17
N GLY A 185 -47.67 77.71 -14.24
CA GLY A 185 -48.24 78.41 -15.40
C GLY A 185 -49.48 79.24 -15.04
N SER A 186 -50.43 78.65 -14.30
CA SER A 186 -51.65 79.35 -13.85
C SER A 186 -51.33 80.49 -12.87
N ARG A 187 -50.28 80.34 -12.04
CA ARG A 187 -49.80 81.39 -11.13
C ARG A 187 -49.16 82.58 -11.88
N LYS A 188 -48.46 82.33 -12.99
CA LYS A 188 -47.86 83.37 -13.84
C LYS A 188 -48.91 84.19 -14.62
N VAL A 189 -50.05 83.60 -14.97
CA VAL A 189 -51.15 84.33 -15.64
C VAL A 189 -52.03 85.09 -14.64
N ALA A 190 -52.17 84.60 -13.40
CA ALA A 190 -52.86 85.34 -12.34
C ALA A 190 -52.17 86.69 -11.98
N GLU A 191 -50.88 86.84 -12.25
CA GLU A 191 -50.13 88.10 -12.02
C GLU A 191 -50.18 89.09 -13.20
N LYS A 192 -50.70 88.71 -14.38
CA LYS A 192 -50.88 89.61 -15.52
C LYS A 192 -52.18 89.35 -16.30
N SER A 193 -53.15 90.24 -16.09
CA SER A 193 -54.26 90.64 -16.99
C SER A 193 -55.60 89.86 -16.93
N GLU A 194 -56.68 90.66 -16.99
CA GLU A 194 -58.11 90.34 -17.11
C GLU A 194 -58.51 89.70 -18.46
N SER A 195 -57.62 89.00 -19.17
CA SER A 195 -57.96 88.42 -20.48
C SER A 195 -57.29 87.06 -20.73
N TYR A 196 -57.87 86.02 -20.13
CA TYR A 196 -57.61 84.63 -20.49
C TYR A 196 -58.29 84.29 -21.82
N SER A 197 -57.52 84.02 -22.87
CA SER A 197 -58.03 83.73 -24.22
C SER A 197 -58.20 82.22 -24.49
N LEU A 198 -59.14 81.92 -25.40
CA LEU A 198 -59.60 80.60 -25.87
C LEU A 198 -58.50 79.64 -26.39
N LEU A 199 -57.26 80.12 -26.63
CA LEU A 199 -56.13 79.30 -27.12
C LEU A 199 -55.50 78.41 -26.04
N SER A 200 -55.73 78.71 -24.76
CA SER A 200 -55.31 77.86 -23.62
C SER A 200 -56.14 76.58 -23.48
N GLN A 201 -57.41 76.62 -23.92
CA GLN A 201 -58.36 75.51 -23.82
C GLN A 201 -57.95 74.24 -24.60
N GLN A 202 -57.23 74.39 -25.72
CA GLN A 202 -56.76 73.23 -26.51
C GLN A 202 -55.51 72.57 -25.93
N ASN A 203 -54.66 73.32 -25.21
CA ASN A 203 -53.50 72.76 -24.52
C ASN A 203 -53.92 72.03 -23.24
N ASP A 204 -54.89 72.58 -22.51
CA ASP A 204 -55.43 71.96 -21.29
C ASP A 204 -56.06 70.59 -21.60
N GLN A 205 -56.82 70.46 -22.69
CA GLN A 205 -57.41 69.16 -23.11
C GLN A 205 -56.37 68.11 -23.53
N LYS A 206 -55.19 68.51 -24.02
CA LYS A 206 -54.08 67.59 -24.30
C LYS A 206 -53.35 67.19 -23.01
N VAL A 207 -53.23 68.11 -22.06
CA VAL A 207 -52.64 67.89 -20.74
C VAL A 207 -53.50 66.95 -19.91
N PHE A 208 -54.82 67.14 -19.85
CA PHE A 208 -55.73 66.21 -19.16
C PHE A 208 -55.77 64.83 -19.82
N ARG A 209 -55.62 64.74 -21.15
CA ARG A 209 -55.45 63.46 -21.85
C ARG A 209 -54.14 62.77 -21.47
N LYS A 210 -53.04 63.50 -21.36
CA LYS A 210 -51.73 62.98 -20.91
C LYS A 210 -51.75 62.54 -19.44
N LEU A 211 -52.42 63.30 -18.57
CA LEU A 211 -52.62 62.94 -17.17
C LEU A 211 -53.49 61.68 -17.05
N LYS A 212 -54.59 61.60 -17.79
CA LYS A 212 -55.47 60.43 -17.82
C LYS A 212 -54.75 59.19 -18.38
N SER A 213 -53.90 59.35 -19.40
CA SER A 213 -53.07 58.24 -19.89
C SER A 213 -51.98 57.82 -18.90
N ALA A 214 -51.37 58.77 -18.17
CA ALA A 214 -50.36 58.46 -17.15
C ALA A 214 -50.98 57.75 -15.92
N ILE A 215 -52.18 58.16 -15.50
CA ILE A 215 -52.93 57.50 -14.43
C ILE A 215 -53.39 56.09 -14.87
N ALA A 216 -53.79 55.91 -16.14
CA ALA A 216 -54.18 54.61 -16.68
C ALA A 216 -53.00 53.62 -16.84
N LEU A 217 -51.76 54.11 -16.82
CA LEU A 217 -50.55 53.28 -16.86
C LEU A 217 -50.04 52.88 -15.47
N LEU A 218 -50.69 53.33 -14.39
CA LEU A 218 -50.35 52.91 -13.03
C LEU A 218 -50.77 51.44 -12.82
N PRO A 219 -49.89 50.59 -12.25
CA PRO A 219 -50.25 49.21 -11.94
C PRO A 219 -51.31 49.17 -10.84
N VAL A 220 -52.55 48.84 -11.21
CA VAL A 220 -53.67 48.67 -10.28
C VAL A 220 -53.65 47.22 -9.81
N ASN A 221 -52.95 46.95 -8.70
CA ASN A 221 -53.08 45.75 -7.83
C ASN A 221 -52.00 45.66 -6.73
N SER A 222 -51.13 46.65 -6.55
CA SER A 222 -50.27 46.70 -5.35
C SER A 222 -51.12 46.99 -4.10
N HIS A 223 -50.87 46.34 -2.97
CA HIS A 223 -51.67 46.37 -1.71
C HIS A 223 -52.05 47.77 -1.12
N ARG A 224 -51.68 48.88 -1.76
CA ARG A 224 -52.05 50.26 -1.38
C ARG A 224 -52.78 51.06 -2.47
N LEU A 225 -52.80 50.59 -3.72
CA LEU A 225 -53.70 51.09 -4.77
C LEU A 225 -54.99 50.28 -4.74
N THR A 226 -55.86 50.59 -3.78
CA THR A 226 -57.24 50.07 -3.85
C THR A 226 -57.93 50.66 -5.08
N PRO A 227 -58.78 49.89 -5.79
CA PRO A 227 -59.59 50.40 -6.90
C PRO A 227 -60.26 51.75 -6.58
N ASN A 228 -60.75 51.91 -5.34
CA ASN A 228 -61.34 53.15 -4.84
C ASN A 228 -60.44 54.39 -4.94
N ARG A 229 -59.11 54.28 -4.79
CA ARG A 229 -58.19 55.44 -4.85
C ARG A 229 -57.89 55.85 -6.29
N VAL A 230 -57.81 54.87 -7.20
CA VAL A 230 -57.70 55.11 -8.64
C VAL A 230 -59.02 55.67 -9.17
N GLU A 231 -60.13 55.18 -8.64
CA GLU A 231 -61.48 55.67 -8.92
C GLU A 231 -61.67 57.10 -8.41
N GLU A 232 -61.24 57.44 -7.17
CA GLU A 232 -61.22 58.83 -6.67
C GLU A 232 -60.37 59.77 -7.55
N LEU A 233 -59.19 59.31 -8.01
CA LEU A 233 -58.35 60.05 -8.96
C LEU A 233 -59.01 60.20 -10.34
N SER A 234 -59.69 59.16 -10.83
CA SER A 234 -60.40 59.17 -12.11
C SER A 234 -61.65 60.05 -12.07
N GLU A 235 -62.46 59.93 -11.02
CA GLU A 235 -63.67 60.73 -10.79
C GLU A 235 -63.34 62.22 -10.65
N PHE A 236 -62.25 62.55 -9.97
CA PHE A 236 -61.79 63.94 -9.86
C PHE A 236 -61.30 64.50 -11.21
N VAL A 237 -60.57 63.71 -12.00
CA VAL A 237 -60.16 64.07 -13.37
C VAL A 237 -61.37 64.20 -14.31
N ASP A 238 -62.39 63.35 -14.15
CA ASP A 238 -63.63 63.41 -14.90
C ASP A 238 -64.50 64.62 -14.49
N GLN A 239 -64.54 64.99 -13.20
CA GLN A 239 -65.14 66.25 -12.74
C GLN A 239 -64.47 67.49 -13.33
N LEU A 240 -63.13 67.46 -13.49
CA LEU A 240 -62.36 68.55 -14.10
C LEU A 240 -62.58 68.66 -15.62
N THR A 241 -62.92 67.56 -16.31
CA THR A 241 -63.10 67.52 -17.77
C THR A 241 -64.56 67.63 -18.22
N GLY A 242 -65.54 67.33 -17.35
CA GLY A 242 -66.97 67.32 -17.66
C GLY A 242 -67.73 68.64 -17.50
N SER A 243 -67.15 69.69 -16.93
CA SER A 243 -67.87 70.94 -16.65
C SER A 243 -67.90 71.91 -17.85
N THR A 244 -69.04 71.96 -18.54
CA THR A 244 -69.31 72.80 -19.73
C THR A 244 -69.66 74.27 -19.43
N LYS A 245 -69.34 74.82 -18.25
CA LYS A 245 -69.56 76.24 -17.93
C LYS A 245 -68.25 76.95 -17.52
N LYS A 246 -67.94 78.03 -18.27
CA LYS A 246 -66.79 78.98 -18.25
C LYS A 246 -66.31 79.45 -16.85
N PRO A 247 -65.27 80.31 -16.74
CA PRO A 247 -63.84 80.18 -17.03
C PRO A 247 -63.06 80.55 -15.73
N LEU A 248 -63.34 79.84 -14.63
CA LEU A 248 -62.75 80.11 -13.32
C LEU A 248 -62.17 78.85 -12.66
N ALA A 249 -62.06 77.75 -13.41
CA ALA A 249 -61.43 76.52 -12.92
C ALA A 249 -59.90 76.64 -12.82
N LEU A 250 -59.27 77.55 -13.60
CA LEU A 250 -57.81 77.76 -13.54
C LEU A 250 -57.35 78.57 -12.32
N ALA A 251 -58.18 79.49 -11.80
CA ALA A 251 -57.92 80.19 -10.54
C ALA A 251 -58.25 79.31 -9.31
N GLN A 252 -59.01 78.23 -9.51
CA GLN A 252 -59.33 77.19 -8.54
C GLN A 252 -58.46 75.93 -8.68
N PHE A 253 -57.25 76.03 -9.28
CA PHE A 253 -56.12 75.13 -8.98
C PHE A 253 -55.61 75.34 -7.52
N GLY A 254 -56.54 75.48 -6.58
CA GLY A 254 -56.30 75.69 -5.16
C GLY A 254 -56.03 74.37 -4.42
N PRO A 255 -56.53 74.18 -3.17
CA PRO A 255 -56.09 73.11 -2.27
C PRO A 255 -56.25 71.66 -2.78
N GLY A 256 -57.08 71.40 -3.80
CA GLY A 256 -57.28 70.06 -4.37
C GLY A 256 -56.11 69.51 -5.20
N SER A 257 -55.46 70.33 -6.04
CA SER A 257 -54.29 69.91 -6.81
C SER A 257 -53.07 69.71 -5.92
N ALA A 258 -52.92 70.54 -4.87
CA ALA A 258 -51.90 70.36 -3.84
C ALA A 258 -52.06 69.03 -3.08
N LYS A 259 -53.30 68.61 -2.81
CA LYS A 259 -53.59 67.30 -2.19
C LYS A 259 -53.18 66.13 -3.10
N ILE A 260 -53.44 66.22 -4.41
CA ILE A 260 -53.07 65.17 -5.38
C ILE A 260 -51.56 65.13 -5.61
N MET A 261 -50.89 66.28 -5.70
CA MET A 261 -49.43 66.34 -5.76
C MET A 261 -48.78 65.77 -4.50
N GLY A 262 -49.37 66.01 -3.32
CA GLY A 262 -48.95 65.36 -2.07
C GLY A 262 -49.09 63.84 -2.14
N ILE A 263 -50.24 63.33 -2.58
CA ILE A 263 -50.46 61.87 -2.75
C ILE A 263 -49.49 61.26 -3.76
N LEU A 264 -49.20 61.93 -4.88
CA LEU A 264 -48.24 61.46 -5.88
C LEU A 264 -46.79 61.48 -5.35
N LYS A 265 -46.43 62.50 -4.56
CA LYS A 265 -45.12 62.57 -3.88
C LYS A 265 -44.99 61.45 -2.84
N ASP A 266 -46.02 61.21 -2.05
CA ASP A 266 -46.07 60.12 -1.06
C ASP A 266 -45.99 58.75 -1.76
N MET A 267 -46.76 58.53 -2.84
CA MET A 267 -46.69 57.30 -3.64
C MET A 267 -45.31 57.06 -4.22
N ARG A 268 -44.67 58.09 -4.78
CA ARG A 268 -43.29 58.00 -5.27
C ARG A 268 -42.33 57.62 -4.14
N GLY A 269 -42.43 58.29 -2.98
CA GLY A 269 -41.62 57.98 -1.80
C GLY A 269 -41.81 56.55 -1.32
N GLU A 270 -43.05 56.04 -1.31
CA GLU A 270 -43.34 54.65 -0.95
C GLU A 270 -42.74 53.64 -1.95
N TYR A 271 -42.80 53.91 -3.25
CA TYR A 271 -42.19 53.04 -4.26
C TYR A 271 -40.66 53.04 -4.18
N VAL A 272 -40.05 54.22 -3.98
CA VAL A 272 -38.59 54.32 -3.77
C VAL A 272 -38.17 53.55 -2.52
N ALA A 273 -38.89 53.70 -1.40
CA ALA A 273 -38.61 52.98 -0.17
C ALA A 273 -38.77 51.45 -0.33
N LYS A 274 -39.78 50.99 -1.09
CA LYS A 274 -39.96 49.57 -1.40
C LYS A 274 -38.86 49.02 -2.30
N LEU A 275 -38.40 49.80 -3.28
CA LEU A 275 -37.31 49.42 -4.18
C LEU A 275 -36.00 49.28 -3.40
N GLN A 276 -35.70 50.21 -2.49
CA GLN A 276 -34.57 50.09 -1.56
C GLN A 276 -34.69 48.85 -0.66
N GLY A 277 -35.88 48.59 -0.10
CA GLY A 277 -36.11 47.38 0.70
C GLY A 277 -35.95 46.07 -0.08
N LEU A 278 -36.36 46.04 -1.34
CA LEU A 278 -36.14 44.91 -2.25
C LEU A 278 -34.65 44.72 -2.56
N GLN A 279 -33.91 45.80 -2.82
CA GLN A 279 -32.46 45.75 -3.04
C GLN A 279 -31.71 45.17 -1.82
N GLU A 280 -32.07 45.60 -0.61
CA GLU A 280 -31.49 45.04 0.63
C GLU A 280 -31.82 43.55 0.80
N SER A 281 -33.06 43.16 0.49
CA SER A 281 -33.49 41.75 0.54
C SER A 281 -32.76 40.89 -0.48
N GLU A 282 -32.60 41.41 -1.70
CA GLU A 282 -31.88 40.75 -2.80
C GLU A 282 -30.40 40.57 -2.47
N GLN A 283 -29.76 41.59 -1.88
CA GLN A 283 -28.37 41.50 -1.43
C GLN A 283 -28.19 40.44 -0.33
N LYS A 284 -29.13 40.35 0.63
CA LYS A 284 -29.13 39.32 1.68
C LYS A 284 -29.32 37.91 1.09
N ALA A 285 -30.26 37.75 0.16
CA ALA A 285 -30.51 36.48 -0.51
C ALA A 285 -29.30 36.02 -1.34
N SER A 286 -28.69 36.94 -2.10
CA SER A 286 -27.46 36.69 -2.86
C SER A 286 -26.30 36.26 -1.96
N LEU A 287 -26.07 36.97 -0.85
CA LEU A 287 -25.03 36.61 0.13
C LEU A 287 -25.29 35.24 0.76
N ALA A 288 -26.54 34.95 1.14
CA ALA A 288 -26.90 33.66 1.72
C ALA A 288 -26.68 32.51 0.73
N HIS A 289 -27.00 32.72 -0.55
CA HIS A 289 -26.73 31.75 -1.61
C HIS A 289 -25.24 31.49 -1.81
N VAL A 290 -24.42 32.54 -1.92
CA VAL A 290 -22.96 32.42 -2.03
C VAL A 290 -22.37 31.64 -0.85
N GLN A 291 -22.80 31.97 0.37
CA GLN A 291 -22.35 31.26 1.58
C GLN A 291 -22.80 29.80 1.61
N PHE A 292 -24.01 29.49 1.13
CA PHE A 292 -24.51 28.13 1.04
C PHE A 292 -23.69 27.31 0.05
N VAL A 293 -23.43 27.83 -1.15
CA VAL A 293 -22.63 27.17 -2.18
C VAL A 293 -21.20 26.96 -1.68
N GLU A 294 -20.58 27.97 -1.08
CA GLU A 294 -19.22 27.87 -0.53
C GLU A 294 -19.11 26.80 0.57
N LYS A 295 -20.03 26.80 1.54
CA LYS A 295 -20.06 25.79 2.61
C LYS A 295 -20.28 24.39 2.06
N THR A 296 -21.18 24.25 1.08
CA THR A 296 -21.51 22.96 0.48
C THR A 296 -20.35 22.42 -0.35
N ASN A 297 -19.64 23.28 -1.09
CA ASN A 297 -18.40 22.91 -1.77
C ASN A 297 -17.31 22.45 -0.80
N LYS A 298 -17.12 23.15 0.33
CA LYS A 298 -16.18 22.70 1.39
C LYS A 298 -16.54 21.32 1.93
N MET A 299 -17.83 20.99 2.05
CA MET A 299 -18.28 19.66 2.45
C MET A 299 -18.01 18.61 1.37
N ILE A 300 -18.22 18.94 0.09
CA ILE A 300 -17.88 18.07 -1.05
C ILE A 300 -16.38 17.78 -1.06
N ASP A 301 -15.53 18.79 -0.88
CA ASP A 301 -14.08 18.62 -0.83
C ASP A 301 -13.65 17.71 0.34
N ALA A 302 -14.24 17.91 1.52
CA ALA A 302 -13.96 17.08 2.69
C ALA A 302 -14.40 15.61 2.48
N LEU A 303 -15.57 15.40 1.88
CA LEU A 303 -16.06 14.05 1.53
C LEU A 303 -15.18 13.40 0.45
N THR A 304 -14.73 14.18 -0.53
CA THR A 304 -13.86 13.70 -1.61
C THR A 304 -12.51 13.24 -1.06
N LYS A 305 -11.89 14.03 -0.18
CA LYS A 305 -10.65 13.63 0.51
C LYS A 305 -10.84 12.38 1.38
N SER A 306 -11.94 12.31 2.13
CA SER A 306 -12.27 11.12 2.93
C SER A 306 -12.43 9.87 2.07
N LYS A 307 -13.06 10.02 0.89
CA LYS A 307 -13.21 8.96 -0.10
C LYS A 307 -11.85 8.50 -0.64
N GLU A 308 -10.98 9.42 -1.05
CA GLU A 308 -9.62 9.12 -1.53
C GLU A 308 -8.80 8.37 -0.47
N ASP A 309 -8.88 8.81 0.80
CA ASP A 309 -8.24 8.12 1.92
C ASP A 309 -8.77 6.69 2.10
N HIS A 310 -10.08 6.46 1.91
CA HIS A 310 -10.67 5.14 1.97
C HIS A 310 -10.29 4.26 0.77
N GLU A 311 -10.17 4.83 -0.44
CA GLU A 311 -9.69 4.13 -1.64
C GLU A 311 -8.23 3.68 -1.50
N ALA A 312 -7.37 4.55 -0.94
CA ALA A 312 -5.98 4.20 -0.64
C ALA A 312 -5.90 3.05 0.38
N LYS A 313 -6.69 3.13 1.46
CA LYS A 313 -6.77 2.05 2.48
C LYS A 313 -7.35 0.76 1.92
N LEU A 314 -8.32 0.85 1.01
CA LEU A 314 -8.89 -0.31 0.32
C LEU A 314 -7.80 -1.03 -0.48
N SER A 315 -7.08 -0.30 -1.34
CA SER A 315 -6.00 -0.84 -2.16
C SER A 315 -4.89 -1.48 -1.31
N GLU A 316 -4.45 -0.80 -0.24
CA GLU A 316 -3.45 -1.35 0.68
C GLU A 316 -3.93 -2.63 1.36
N THR A 317 -5.21 -2.69 1.75
CA THR A 317 -5.80 -3.85 2.43
C THR A 317 -5.96 -5.04 1.47
N GLU A 318 -6.38 -4.80 0.23
CA GLU A 318 -6.46 -5.83 -0.83
C GLU A 318 -5.07 -6.41 -1.13
N ALA A 319 -4.03 -5.56 -1.22
CA ALA A 319 -2.65 -6.02 -1.39
C ALA A 319 -2.14 -6.86 -0.20
N LYS A 320 -2.50 -6.48 1.04
CA LYS A 320 -2.18 -7.27 2.24
C LYS A 320 -2.91 -8.61 2.25
N GLU A 321 -4.19 -8.63 1.85
CA GLU A 321 -4.96 -9.87 1.72
C GLU A 321 -4.29 -10.83 0.74
N GLU A 322 -3.95 -10.37 -0.46
CA GLU A 322 -3.28 -11.18 -1.47
C GLU A 322 -1.92 -11.70 -0.98
N LYS A 323 -1.12 -10.84 -0.34
CA LYS A 323 0.14 -11.24 0.27
C LYS A 323 -0.05 -12.37 1.30
N HIS A 324 -1.04 -12.24 2.18
CA HIS A 324 -1.32 -13.28 3.17
C HIS A 324 -1.83 -14.57 2.52
N ARG A 325 -2.61 -14.51 1.44
CA ARG A 325 -3.02 -15.70 0.66
C ARG A 325 -1.82 -16.43 0.07
N ASN A 326 -0.88 -15.70 -0.53
CA ASN A 326 0.33 -16.27 -1.10
C ASN A 326 1.24 -16.89 -0.02
N GLN A 327 1.40 -16.21 1.12
CA GLN A 327 2.14 -16.74 2.27
C GLN A 327 1.50 -18.00 2.85
N LYS A 328 0.16 -18.02 2.97
CA LYS A 328 -0.58 -19.21 3.41
C LYS A 328 -0.36 -20.38 2.46
N ALA A 329 -0.43 -20.16 1.15
CA ALA A 329 -0.20 -21.21 0.15
C ALA A 329 1.22 -21.80 0.28
N ALA A 330 2.25 -20.95 0.39
CA ALA A 330 3.62 -21.41 0.61
C ALA A 330 3.78 -22.21 1.92
N ALA A 331 3.14 -21.77 3.01
CA ALA A 331 3.15 -22.50 4.28
C ALA A 331 2.43 -23.85 4.18
N GLN A 332 1.34 -23.93 3.41
CA GLN A 332 0.62 -25.19 3.15
C GLN A 332 1.47 -26.19 2.35
N ASP A 333 2.26 -25.72 1.39
CA ASP A 333 3.16 -26.58 0.62
C ASP A 333 4.31 -27.09 1.49
N SER A 334 4.92 -26.23 2.31
CA SER A 334 5.93 -26.64 3.29
C SER A 334 5.37 -27.62 4.33
N LEU A 335 4.11 -27.44 4.77
CA LEU A 335 3.46 -28.38 5.67
C LEU A 335 3.35 -29.78 5.06
N LYS A 336 2.91 -29.88 3.79
CA LYS A 336 2.81 -31.16 3.08
C LYS A 336 4.18 -31.83 2.92
N GLU A 337 5.20 -31.06 2.56
CA GLU A 337 6.57 -31.56 2.41
C GLU A 337 7.11 -32.11 3.74
N ASN A 338 6.96 -31.36 4.83
CA ASN A 338 7.40 -31.80 6.15
C ASN A 338 6.61 -33.02 6.66
N GLN A 339 5.32 -33.11 6.34
CA GLN A 339 4.50 -34.30 6.65
C GLN A 339 4.98 -35.54 5.88
N ALA A 340 5.32 -35.39 4.60
CA ALA A 340 5.90 -36.47 3.79
C ALA A 340 7.27 -36.90 4.35
N LEU A 341 8.17 -35.94 4.60
CA LEU A 341 9.49 -36.22 5.17
C LEU A 341 9.39 -36.93 6.53
N LEU A 342 8.47 -36.49 7.40
CA LEU A 342 8.25 -37.14 8.69
C LEU A 342 7.80 -38.60 8.52
N LYS A 343 6.88 -38.85 7.58
CA LYS A 343 6.40 -40.21 7.29
C LYS A 343 7.53 -41.09 6.77
N ASP A 344 8.22 -40.64 5.72
CA ASP A 344 9.28 -41.40 5.05
C ASP A 344 10.45 -41.67 6.02
N THR A 345 10.87 -40.67 6.79
CA THR A 345 11.93 -40.82 7.82
C THR A 345 11.50 -41.79 8.93
N THR A 346 10.24 -41.74 9.36
CA THR A 346 9.71 -42.68 10.37
C THR A 346 9.69 -44.11 9.84
N GLU A 347 9.33 -44.31 8.57
CA GLU A 347 9.33 -45.62 7.92
C GLU A 347 10.76 -46.17 7.74
N ALA A 348 11.68 -45.33 7.27
CA ALA A 348 13.10 -45.67 7.16
C ALA A 348 13.71 -46.06 8.53
N PHE A 349 13.43 -45.28 9.58
CA PHE A 349 13.91 -45.58 10.92
C PHE A 349 13.36 -46.90 11.47
N ARG A 350 12.09 -47.22 11.21
CA ARG A 350 11.50 -48.53 11.56
C ARG A 350 12.15 -49.68 10.81
N ALA A 351 12.49 -49.50 9.53
CA ALA A 351 13.17 -50.51 8.74
C ALA A 351 14.59 -50.75 9.27
N LEU A 352 15.35 -49.68 9.53
CA LEU A 352 16.68 -49.75 10.13
C LEU A 352 16.66 -50.47 11.48
N ALA A 353 15.72 -50.12 12.36
CA ALA A 353 15.57 -50.77 13.67
C ALA A 353 15.25 -52.28 13.56
N ARG A 354 14.46 -52.70 12.56
CA ARG A 354 14.19 -54.13 12.32
C ARG A 354 15.45 -54.88 11.87
N VAL A 355 16.18 -54.33 10.89
CA VAL A 355 17.43 -54.93 10.40
C VAL A 355 18.45 -55.04 11.53
N TRP A 356 18.58 -54.01 12.37
CA TRP A 356 19.47 -54.03 13.53
C TRP A 356 19.05 -55.07 14.58
N ALA A 357 17.75 -55.18 14.89
CA ALA A 357 17.24 -56.21 15.79
C ALA A 357 17.51 -57.64 15.28
N ASP A 358 17.33 -57.89 13.98
CA ASP A 358 17.63 -59.18 13.37
C ASP A 358 19.14 -59.50 13.38
N THR A 359 19.98 -58.51 13.04
CA THR A 359 21.45 -58.67 13.03
C THR A 359 22.01 -58.89 14.42
N SER A 360 21.54 -58.15 15.43
CA SER A 360 21.95 -58.33 16.83
C SER A 360 21.51 -59.67 17.41
N ALA A 361 20.31 -60.16 17.06
CA ALA A 361 19.85 -61.50 17.45
C ALA A 361 20.69 -62.62 16.81
N LYS A 362 21.05 -62.48 15.52
CA LYS A 362 21.96 -63.41 14.81
C LYS A 362 23.35 -63.41 15.43
N HIS A 363 23.94 -62.23 15.65
CA HIS A 363 25.24 -62.09 16.29
C HIS A 363 25.26 -62.74 17.69
N THR A 364 24.23 -62.52 18.51
CA THR A 364 24.10 -63.16 19.83
C THR A 364 24.08 -64.69 19.71
N SER A 365 23.37 -65.22 18.71
CA SER A 365 23.31 -66.66 18.44
C SER A 365 24.67 -67.21 17.99
N GLU A 366 25.36 -66.50 17.09
CA GLU A 366 26.71 -66.84 16.59
C GLU A 366 27.74 -66.86 17.73
N MET A 367 27.75 -65.82 18.57
CA MET A 367 28.62 -65.75 19.75
C MET A 367 28.34 -66.89 20.73
N SER A 368 27.07 -67.23 20.98
CA SER A 368 26.73 -68.38 21.83
C SER A 368 27.19 -69.72 21.25
N GLY A 369 27.12 -69.87 19.92
CA GLY A 369 27.57 -71.06 19.20
C GLY A 369 29.09 -71.19 19.19
N LEU A 370 29.81 -70.09 18.99
CA LEU A 370 31.28 -70.02 19.08
C LEU A 370 31.75 -70.36 20.49
N ALA A 371 31.14 -69.77 21.52
CA ALA A 371 31.45 -70.06 22.92
C ALA A 371 31.21 -71.54 23.26
N ALA A 372 30.10 -72.13 22.80
CA ALA A 372 29.80 -73.54 22.99
C ALA A 372 30.79 -74.46 22.23
N ALA A 373 31.22 -74.07 21.02
CA ALA A 373 32.21 -74.82 20.24
C ALA A 373 33.60 -74.78 20.89
N ILE A 374 34.02 -73.61 21.39
CA ILE A 374 35.27 -73.44 22.14
C ILE A 374 35.25 -74.31 23.41
N ASP A 375 34.17 -74.28 24.20
CA ASP A 375 34.01 -75.09 25.42
C ASP A 375 34.02 -76.61 25.10
N PHE A 376 33.35 -77.04 24.03
CA PHE A 376 33.36 -78.43 23.59
C PHE A 376 34.77 -78.91 23.20
N LEU A 377 35.51 -78.11 22.42
CA LEU A 377 36.87 -78.44 21.98
C LEU A 377 37.87 -78.43 23.15
N MET A 378 37.71 -77.51 24.11
CA MET A 378 38.51 -77.48 25.33
C MET A 378 38.28 -78.74 26.19
N LYS A 379 37.04 -79.20 26.32
CA LYS A 379 36.69 -80.45 27.04
C LYS A 379 37.22 -81.71 26.35
N GLN A 380 37.26 -81.74 25.01
CA GLN A 380 37.82 -82.85 24.23
C GLN A 380 39.36 -82.90 24.27
N GLY A 381 40.03 -81.77 24.54
CA GLY A 381 41.48 -81.68 24.68
C GLY A 381 42.06 -82.31 25.97
N GLU A 382 41.23 -82.63 26.96
CA GLU A 382 41.63 -83.17 28.27
C GLU A 382 41.33 -84.67 28.46
N VAL A 383 40.67 -85.35 27.51
CA VAL A 383 40.25 -86.75 27.71
C VAL A 383 40.74 -87.65 26.57
N GLY A 384 41.73 -88.48 26.89
CA GLY A 384 42.04 -89.66 26.11
C GLY A 384 40.89 -90.68 26.20
N THR A 385 40.62 -91.34 25.07
CA THR A 385 39.74 -92.51 24.83
C THR A 385 38.24 -92.27 24.59
N LEU A 386 37.82 -92.42 23.33
CA LEU A 386 37.10 -93.62 22.88
C LEU A 386 37.05 -93.73 21.34
N ILE A 387 37.29 -94.96 20.90
CA ILE A 387 37.50 -95.42 19.52
C ILE A 387 36.17 -95.90 18.90
N GLN A 388 35.99 -95.56 17.61
CA GLN A 388 35.20 -96.20 16.54
C GLN A 388 33.69 -96.51 16.70
N LYS A 389 32.91 -95.95 15.76
CA LYS A 389 32.28 -96.72 14.67
C LYS A 389 32.07 -95.84 13.43
N ASN A 390 32.58 -96.33 12.29
CA ASN A 390 32.58 -95.69 10.97
C ASN A 390 31.18 -95.53 10.35
N ALA A 391 30.97 -94.43 9.62
CA ALA A 391 30.46 -94.46 8.25
C ALA A 391 30.79 -93.15 7.50
N LEU A 392 31.38 -93.31 6.31
CA LEU A 392 31.81 -92.34 5.31
C LEU A 392 30.72 -91.34 4.85
N LEU A 393 31.15 -90.11 4.53
CA LEU A 393 30.96 -89.39 3.23
C LEU A 393 31.52 -87.96 3.38
N GLN A 394 32.79 -87.75 2.99
CA GLN A 394 33.21 -87.04 1.78
C GLN A 394 32.69 -85.59 1.65
N THR A 395 33.52 -84.63 2.06
CA THR A 395 33.81 -83.43 1.24
C THR A 395 35.30 -83.08 1.37
N SER A 396 35.95 -82.91 0.22
CA SER A 396 37.36 -82.61 0.07
C SER A 396 37.67 -81.17 0.48
N ALA A 397 38.74 -81.04 1.26
CA ALA A 397 39.42 -79.79 1.55
C ALA A 397 40.06 -79.18 0.29
N VAL A 398 40.10 -77.85 0.23
CA VAL A 398 41.28 -77.10 -0.18
C VAL A 398 41.45 -75.96 0.81
N ALA A 399 42.54 -76.01 1.57
CA ALA A 399 43.07 -74.88 2.32
C ALA A 399 44.33 -74.42 1.60
N VAL A 400 44.45 -73.13 1.30
CA VAL A 400 45.72 -72.50 0.93
C VAL A 400 45.82 -71.13 1.60
N SER A 401 46.72 -71.10 2.60
CA SER A 401 47.58 -70.02 3.09
C SER A 401 47.03 -68.62 3.37
N ALA A 402 47.05 -68.26 4.66
CA ALA A 402 47.45 -66.92 5.09
C ALA A 402 48.92 -66.69 4.74
N ALA A 403 49.21 -65.67 3.93
CA ALA A 403 50.56 -65.22 3.62
C ALA A 403 50.85 -63.88 4.32
N LYS A 404 51.97 -63.88 5.05
CA LYS A 404 52.57 -62.76 5.76
C LYS A 404 53.25 -61.83 4.75
N LYS A 405 53.15 -60.51 4.97
CA LYS A 405 54.07 -59.49 4.42
C LYS A 405 55.51 -59.92 4.74
N ASP A 406 56.31 -60.17 3.71
CA ASP A 406 57.66 -59.63 3.49
C ASP A 406 58.41 -60.44 2.40
N SER A 407 59.09 -59.71 1.52
CA SER A 407 60.05 -60.17 0.48
C SER A 407 59.49 -60.57 -0.89
N TYR A 408 59.44 -59.61 -1.82
CA TYR A 408 59.64 -59.85 -3.26
C TYR A 408 60.50 -58.75 -3.87
N GLU A 409 61.77 -59.07 -4.12
CA GLU A 409 62.67 -58.22 -4.92
C GLU A 409 62.88 -58.81 -6.32
N THR A 410 61.78 -59.23 -6.97
CA THR A 410 61.74 -59.54 -8.40
C THR A 410 61.30 -58.30 -9.18
N ALA A 411 61.93 -58.02 -10.33
CA ALA A 411 61.60 -56.86 -11.18
C ALA A 411 60.10 -56.78 -11.52
N PHE A 412 59.42 -57.93 -11.67
CA PHE A 412 57.98 -58.02 -11.91
C PHE A 412 57.11 -57.49 -10.75
N SER A 413 57.48 -57.75 -9.49
CA SER A 413 56.71 -57.28 -8.33
C SER A 413 56.83 -55.76 -8.17
N LYS A 414 58.00 -55.19 -8.50
CA LYS A 414 58.21 -53.74 -8.54
C LYS A 414 57.35 -53.08 -9.64
N ILE A 415 57.19 -53.73 -10.79
CA ILE A 415 56.34 -53.24 -11.89
C ILE A 415 54.85 -53.34 -11.54
N VAL A 416 54.39 -54.46 -10.96
CA VAL A 416 52.99 -54.62 -10.51
C VAL A 416 52.65 -53.58 -9.45
N TRP A 417 53.54 -53.33 -8.49
CA TRP A 417 53.33 -52.29 -7.47
C TRP A 417 53.31 -50.88 -8.07
N ALA A 418 54.18 -50.59 -9.04
CA ALA A 418 54.14 -49.31 -9.77
C ALA A 418 52.85 -49.13 -10.59
N ILE A 419 52.29 -50.21 -11.15
CA ILE A 419 50.99 -50.17 -11.83
C ILE A 419 49.84 -49.96 -10.84
N GLU A 420 49.89 -50.60 -9.66
CA GLU A 420 48.91 -50.37 -8.59
C GLU A 420 48.95 -48.93 -8.08
N ASP A 421 50.15 -48.38 -7.86
CA ASP A 421 50.37 -46.98 -7.48
C ASP A 421 49.82 -46.02 -8.55
N MET A 422 50.08 -46.27 -9.84
CA MET A 422 49.50 -45.49 -10.95
C MET A 422 47.97 -45.57 -11.02
N VAL A 423 47.38 -46.75 -10.76
CA VAL A 423 45.92 -46.92 -10.69
C VAL A 423 45.34 -46.15 -9.50
N GLU A 424 46.03 -46.12 -8.35
CA GLU A 424 45.61 -45.37 -7.17
C GLU A 424 45.72 -43.85 -7.39
N VAL A 425 46.78 -43.39 -8.06
CA VAL A 425 46.94 -42.00 -8.50
C VAL A 425 45.78 -41.59 -9.41
N HIS A 426 45.46 -42.35 -10.45
CA HIS A 426 44.35 -42.01 -11.36
C HIS A 426 42.97 -42.05 -10.67
N LYS A 427 42.76 -42.95 -9.70
CA LYS A 427 41.53 -42.95 -8.88
C LYS A 427 41.44 -41.69 -8.03
N THR A 428 42.54 -41.27 -7.42
CA THR A 428 42.62 -40.02 -6.66
C THR A 428 42.35 -38.81 -7.56
N GLU A 429 42.92 -38.77 -8.76
CA GLU A 429 42.65 -37.73 -9.76
C GLU A 429 41.17 -37.72 -10.21
N MET A 430 40.50 -38.88 -10.29
CA MET A 430 39.07 -38.96 -10.57
C MET A 430 38.25 -38.35 -9.43
N GLU A 431 38.59 -38.65 -8.18
CA GLU A 431 37.94 -38.10 -6.97
C GLU A 431 38.13 -36.58 -6.88
N GLU A 432 39.36 -36.08 -7.05
CA GLU A 432 39.65 -34.64 -7.08
C GLU A 432 38.88 -33.91 -8.20
N ASN A 433 38.73 -34.53 -9.37
CA ASN A 433 37.91 -33.97 -10.44
C ASN A 433 36.42 -33.92 -10.06
N ILE A 434 35.90 -34.91 -9.33
CA ILE A 434 34.51 -34.94 -8.84
C ILE A 434 34.29 -33.83 -7.79
N GLU A 435 35.22 -33.65 -6.85
CA GLU A 435 35.16 -32.55 -5.88
C GLU A 435 35.20 -31.20 -6.57
N LYS A 436 36.13 -31.01 -7.52
CA LYS A 436 36.23 -29.78 -8.33
C LYS A 436 34.96 -29.52 -9.14
N LYS A 437 34.29 -30.56 -9.63
CA LYS A 437 32.99 -30.46 -10.31
C LYS A 437 31.93 -29.91 -9.35
N GLN A 438 31.78 -30.49 -8.17
CA GLN A 438 30.80 -30.04 -7.17
C GLN A 438 31.08 -28.59 -6.72
N MET A 439 32.35 -28.23 -6.53
CA MET A 439 32.75 -26.85 -6.24
C MET A 439 32.36 -25.90 -7.36
N CYS A 440 32.61 -26.27 -8.62
CA CYS A 440 32.26 -25.44 -9.79
C CYS A 440 30.74 -25.32 -9.99
N GLU A 441 29.98 -26.40 -9.85
CA GLU A 441 28.51 -26.37 -9.91
C GLU A 441 27.92 -25.45 -8.81
N THR A 442 28.46 -25.54 -7.59
CA THR A 442 28.06 -24.68 -6.47
C THR A 442 28.43 -23.22 -6.72
N ALA A 443 29.62 -22.94 -7.26
CA ALA A 443 30.08 -21.59 -7.58
C ALA A 443 29.22 -20.93 -8.68
N ILE A 444 28.85 -21.69 -9.73
CA ILE A 444 27.94 -21.22 -10.79
C ILE A 444 26.55 -20.96 -10.21
N ALA A 445 25.98 -21.90 -9.46
CA ALA A 445 24.65 -21.73 -8.86
C ALA A 445 24.59 -20.53 -7.90
N SER A 446 25.65 -20.30 -7.11
CA SER A 446 25.79 -19.13 -6.24
C SER A 446 25.84 -17.83 -7.05
N THR A 447 26.62 -17.80 -8.13
CA THR A 447 26.77 -16.64 -9.02
C THR A 447 25.47 -16.31 -9.75
N ASP A 448 24.79 -17.31 -10.31
CA ASP A 448 23.48 -17.17 -10.94
C ASP A 448 22.42 -16.71 -9.94
N GLY A 449 22.46 -17.22 -8.70
CA GLY A 449 21.61 -16.78 -7.61
C GLY A 449 21.83 -15.30 -7.24
N ALA A 450 23.09 -14.85 -7.22
CA ALA A 450 23.44 -13.45 -7.01
C ALA A 450 22.97 -12.55 -8.18
N GLU A 451 23.11 -13.02 -9.42
CA GLU A 451 22.67 -12.30 -10.61
C GLU A 451 21.14 -12.17 -10.65
N ARG A 452 20.39 -13.23 -10.33
CA ARG A 452 18.93 -13.15 -10.19
C ARG A 452 18.50 -12.12 -9.14
N LYS A 453 19.19 -12.07 -7.99
CA LYS A 453 18.94 -11.04 -6.96
C LYS A 453 19.26 -9.64 -7.46
N ARG A 454 20.34 -9.48 -8.24
CA ARG A 454 20.73 -8.20 -8.86
C ARG A 454 19.66 -7.72 -9.84
N LEU A 455 19.20 -8.59 -10.74
CA LEU A 455 18.14 -8.30 -11.71
C LEU A 455 16.81 -7.95 -11.02
N ALA A 456 16.39 -8.73 -10.02
CA ALA A 456 15.19 -8.42 -9.24
C ALA A 456 15.28 -7.05 -8.54
N LYS A 457 16.48 -6.67 -8.06
CA LYS A 457 16.72 -5.35 -7.47
C LYS A 457 16.67 -4.24 -8.52
N ILE A 458 17.19 -4.47 -9.73
CA ILE A 458 17.07 -3.55 -10.86
C ILE A 458 15.59 -3.29 -11.18
N ASP A 459 14.78 -4.34 -11.29
CA ASP A 459 13.35 -4.20 -11.60
C ASP A 459 12.60 -3.47 -10.49
N THR A 460 12.92 -3.77 -9.22
CA THR A 460 12.37 -3.07 -8.06
C THR A 460 12.71 -1.57 -8.09
N LEU A 461 13.95 -1.23 -8.41
CA LEU A 461 14.39 0.17 -8.50
C LEU A 461 13.72 0.91 -9.67
N LYS A 462 13.59 0.27 -10.84
CA LYS A 462 12.87 0.84 -11.99
C LYS A 462 11.41 1.11 -11.66
N SER A 463 10.74 0.16 -11.01
CA SER A 463 9.35 0.33 -10.58
C SER A 463 9.19 1.48 -9.58
N ALA A 464 10.13 1.63 -8.64
CA ALA A 464 10.13 2.75 -7.70
C ALA A 464 10.34 4.11 -8.39
N ILE A 465 11.23 4.18 -9.38
CA ILE A 465 11.44 5.40 -10.19
C ILE A 465 10.15 5.76 -10.94
N ALA A 466 9.55 4.80 -11.66
CA ALA A 466 8.32 5.04 -12.42
C ALA A 466 7.18 5.51 -11.51
N LYS A 467 7.08 4.98 -10.29
CA LYS A 467 6.11 5.44 -9.30
C LYS A 467 6.35 6.90 -8.89
N ALA A 468 7.60 7.26 -8.57
CA ALA A 468 7.96 8.62 -8.19
C ALA A 468 7.75 9.62 -9.34
N GLU A 469 8.02 9.22 -10.58
CA GLU A 469 7.72 10.02 -11.78
C GLU A 469 6.21 10.23 -11.97
N GLY A 470 5.39 9.21 -11.69
CA GLY A 470 3.92 9.32 -11.67
C GLY A 470 3.42 10.31 -10.62
N GLU A 471 3.87 10.17 -9.36
CA GLU A 471 3.53 11.10 -8.27
C GLU A 471 3.97 12.55 -8.58
N LYS A 472 5.12 12.71 -9.27
CA LYS A 472 5.59 14.03 -9.73
C LYS A 472 4.65 14.63 -10.77
N ALA A 473 4.25 13.86 -11.79
CA ALA A 473 3.34 14.34 -12.83
C ALA A 473 1.99 14.78 -12.27
N GLU A 474 1.40 14.00 -11.35
CA GLU A 474 0.16 14.38 -10.66
C GLU A 474 0.31 15.68 -9.85
N THR A 475 1.47 15.86 -9.21
CA THR A 475 1.78 17.09 -8.46
C THR A 475 1.97 18.30 -9.39
N GLU A 476 2.56 18.11 -10.57
CA GLU A 476 2.68 19.14 -11.61
C GLU A 476 1.30 19.56 -12.14
N ASP A 477 0.40 18.62 -12.42
CA ASP A 477 -0.97 18.91 -12.84
C ASP A 477 -1.74 19.70 -11.77
N ALA A 478 -1.61 19.31 -10.50
CA ALA A 478 -2.21 20.03 -9.38
C ALA A 478 -1.64 21.45 -9.23
N LYS A 479 -0.34 21.63 -9.49
CA LYS A 479 0.30 22.94 -9.52
C LYS A 479 -0.29 23.82 -10.63
N THR A 480 -0.38 23.32 -11.86
CA THR A 480 -0.94 24.07 -12.99
C THR A 480 -2.37 24.50 -12.72
N LYS A 481 -3.22 23.62 -12.17
CA LYS A 481 -4.58 24.00 -11.78
C LYS A 481 -4.61 25.15 -10.75
N ALA A 482 -3.69 25.14 -9.78
CA ALA A 482 -3.58 26.22 -8.80
C ALA A 482 -3.08 27.54 -9.44
N GLU A 483 -2.19 27.47 -10.43
CA GLU A 483 -1.72 28.61 -11.22
C GLU A 483 -2.86 29.22 -12.06
N ASP A 484 -3.71 28.40 -12.66
CA ASP A 484 -4.89 28.84 -13.42
C ASP A 484 -5.90 29.56 -12.51
N GLU A 485 -6.21 28.97 -11.35
CA GLU A 485 -7.12 29.57 -10.36
C GLU A 485 -6.57 30.88 -9.79
N LYS A 486 -5.26 30.98 -9.57
CA LYS A 486 -4.58 32.22 -9.18
C LYS A 486 -4.75 33.28 -10.26
N THR A 487 -4.46 32.94 -11.51
CA THR A 487 -4.54 33.86 -12.66
C THR A 487 -5.96 34.38 -12.83
N LYS A 488 -6.96 33.50 -12.73
CA LYS A 488 -8.38 33.88 -12.77
C LYS A 488 -8.74 34.90 -11.67
N ALA A 489 -8.26 34.70 -10.44
CA ALA A 489 -8.49 35.63 -9.35
C ALA A 489 -7.76 36.98 -9.56
N GLU A 490 -6.57 36.99 -10.16
CA GLU A 490 -5.84 38.20 -10.54
C GLU A 490 -6.57 39.00 -11.64
N ASP A 491 -7.14 38.30 -12.62
CA ASP A 491 -7.96 38.87 -13.69
C ASP A 491 -9.27 39.46 -13.14
N GLU A 492 -9.99 38.72 -12.28
CA GLU A 492 -11.20 39.19 -11.60
C GLU A 492 -10.92 40.43 -10.74
N THR A 493 -9.79 40.44 -10.01
CA THR A 493 -9.38 41.62 -9.21
C THR A 493 -9.13 42.83 -10.10
N SER A 494 -8.47 42.63 -11.24
CA SER A 494 -8.13 43.71 -12.18
C SER A 494 -9.37 44.26 -12.90
N ALA A 495 -10.27 43.38 -13.32
CA ALA A 495 -11.55 43.75 -13.93
C ALA A 495 -12.44 44.50 -12.94
N GLY A 496 -12.63 43.96 -11.73
CA GLY A 496 -13.43 44.60 -10.68
C GLY A 496 -12.85 45.96 -10.24
N GLN A 497 -11.51 46.10 -10.20
CA GLN A 497 -10.88 47.39 -9.89
C GLN A 497 -11.24 48.46 -10.92
N LYS A 498 -11.24 48.10 -12.21
CA LYS A 498 -11.60 49.01 -13.29
C LYS A 498 -13.07 49.40 -13.23
N GLU A 499 -13.97 48.43 -13.06
CA GLU A 499 -15.41 48.68 -12.95
C GLU A 499 -15.74 49.56 -11.73
N TRP A 500 -15.09 49.30 -10.59
CA TRP A 500 -15.25 50.13 -9.40
C TRP A 500 -14.75 51.56 -9.59
N GLU A 501 -13.60 51.76 -10.25
CA GLU A 501 -13.08 53.10 -10.56
C GLU A 501 -14.03 53.88 -11.48
N GLU A 502 -14.58 53.24 -12.52
CA GLU A 502 -15.56 53.84 -13.42
C GLU A 502 -16.86 54.24 -12.67
N ALA A 503 -17.38 53.34 -11.81
CA ALA A 503 -18.55 53.62 -10.99
C ALA A 503 -18.31 54.76 -9.99
N ARG A 504 -17.16 54.73 -9.29
CA ARG A 504 -16.76 55.77 -8.33
C ARG A 504 -16.64 57.14 -8.99
N ASP A 505 -16.06 57.19 -10.20
CA ASP A 505 -15.89 58.43 -10.94
C ASP A 505 -17.24 58.95 -11.48
N ALA A 506 -18.15 58.06 -11.89
CA ALA A 506 -19.53 58.44 -12.23
C ALA A 506 -20.29 59.05 -11.03
N ARG A 507 -20.20 58.43 -9.84
CA ARG A 507 -20.76 58.98 -8.59
C ARG A 507 -20.15 60.32 -8.21
N ALA A 508 -18.84 60.48 -8.39
CA ALA A 508 -18.17 61.75 -8.13
C ALA A 508 -18.68 62.87 -9.05
N LYS A 509 -18.96 62.55 -10.32
CA LYS A 509 -19.56 63.48 -11.28
C LYS A 509 -20.99 63.86 -10.88
N GLU A 510 -21.83 62.89 -10.53
CA GLU A 510 -23.19 63.10 -10.03
C GLU A 510 -23.22 64.06 -8.83
N LEU A 511 -22.34 63.82 -7.84
CA LEU A 511 -22.20 64.71 -6.68
C LEU A 511 -21.78 66.14 -7.03
N SER A 512 -20.93 66.31 -8.07
CA SER A 512 -20.50 67.63 -8.52
C SER A 512 -21.63 68.41 -9.21
N GLU A 513 -22.44 67.72 -10.02
CA GLU A 513 -23.59 68.30 -10.73
C GLU A 513 -24.71 68.68 -9.74
N LEU A 514 -24.95 67.85 -8.72
CA LEU A 514 -25.85 68.16 -7.60
C LEU A 514 -25.36 69.38 -6.80
N ALA A 515 -24.06 69.45 -6.47
CA ALA A 515 -23.49 70.57 -5.76
C ALA A 515 -23.63 71.90 -6.52
N GLU A 516 -23.41 71.87 -7.84
CA GLU A 516 -23.60 73.04 -8.70
C GLU A 516 -25.07 73.46 -8.78
N SER A 517 -25.99 72.50 -8.90
CA SER A 517 -27.44 72.76 -8.88
C SER A 517 -27.88 73.43 -7.59
N ILE A 518 -27.44 72.91 -6.43
CA ILE A 518 -27.72 73.48 -5.10
C ILE A 518 -27.22 74.94 -5.03
N LYS A 519 -26.01 75.20 -5.53
CA LYS A 519 -25.40 76.54 -5.54
C LYS A 519 -26.18 77.52 -6.42
N LEU A 520 -26.63 77.10 -7.61
CA LEU A 520 -27.43 77.92 -8.51
C LEU A 520 -28.80 78.26 -7.90
N ILE A 521 -29.47 77.30 -7.28
CA ILE A 521 -30.74 77.51 -6.59
C ILE A 521 -30.57 78.52 -5.44
N ALA A 522 -29.53 78.35 -4.61
CA ALA A 522 -29.21 79.29 -3.53
C ALA A 522 -28.93 80.71 -4.04
N GLY A 523 -28.22 80.83 -5.17
CA GLY A 523 -27.97 82.11 -5.83
C GLY A 523 -29.25 82.78 -6.33
N ALA A 524 -30.13 82.02 -6.99
CA ALA A 524 -31.44 82.52 -7.44
C ALA A 524 -32.31 83.00 -6.27
N MET A 525 -32.33 82.25 -5.16
CA MET A 525 -33.04 82.65 -3.95
C MET A 525 -32.52 83.96 -3.35
N ARG A 526 -31.19 84.15 -3.27
CA ARG A 526 -30.62 85.45 -2.81
C ARG A 526 -31.02 86.59 -3.72
N SER A 527 -30.85 86.44 -5.03
CA SER A 527 -31.22 87.46 -6.01
C SER A 527 -32.70 87.86 -5.93
N LEU A 528 -33.61 86.89 -5.75
CA LEU A 528 -35.04 87.17 -5.58
C LEU A 528 -35.34 87.88 -4.25
N THR A 529 -34.62 87.54 -3.19
CA THR A 529 -34.79 88.16 -1.86
C THR A 529 -34.30 89.61 -1.85
N GLU A 530 -33.16 89.89 -2.49
CA GLU A 530 -32.55 91.23 -2.54
C GLU A 530 -33.36 92.21 -3.41
N ASN A 531 -33.99 91.73 -4.49
CA ASN A 531 -34.70 92.57 -5.47
C ASN A 531 -36.19 92.76 -5.20
N ASP A 532 -36.75 92.15 -4.14
CA ASP A 532 -38.17 92.25 -3.81
C ASP A 532 -38.44 92.57 -2.33
N PRO A 533 -38.23 93.84 -1.93
CA PRO A 533 -38.60 94.31 -0.59
C PRO A 533 -40.11 94.24 -0.32
N SER A 534 -40.95 94.02 -1.34
CA SER A 534 -42.41 93.92 -1.20
C SER A 534 -42.91 92.51 -0.88
N GLY A 535 -42.05 91.48 -0.95
CA GLY A 535 -42.38 90.09 -0.62
C GLY A 535 -43.30 89.38 -1.62
N ARG A 536 -43.42 89.92 -2.83
CA ARG A 536 -44.19 89.37 -3.96
C ARG A 536 -43.72 87.97 -4.36
N PHE A 537 -42.43 87.67 -4.27
CA PHE A 537 -41.81 86.38 -4.63
C PHE A 537 -41.70 85.39 -3.48
N LYS A 538 -42.27 85.64 -2.29
CA LYS A 538 -42.22 84.72 -1.13
C LYS A 538 -42.56 83.28 -1.50
N ASN A 539 -43.57 83.09 -2.33
CA ASN A 539 -44.02 81.78 -2.77
C ASN A 539 -43.02 81.08 -3.71
N VAL A 540 -42.30 81.83 -4.55
CA VAL A 540 -41.27 81.29 -5.45
C VAL A 540 -40.03 80.91 -4.64
N ILE A 541 -39.63 81.76 -3.70
CA ILE A 541 -38.52 81.49 -2.77
C ILE A 541 -38.80 80.20 -1.95
N ALA A 542 -40.03 80.00 -1.47
CA ALA A 542 -40.40 78.79 -0.75
C ALA A 542 -40.31 77.51 -1.62
N ILE A 543 -40.67 77.60 -2.91
CA ILE A 543 -40.52 76.46 -3.84
C ILE A 543 -39.05 76.17 -4.09
N LEU A 544 -38.23 77.20 -4.33
CA LEU A 544 -36.78 77.03 -4.51
C LEU A 544 -36.12 76.45 -3.27
N GLN A 545 -36.55 76.83 -2.06
CA GLN A 545 -36.07 76.23 -0.82
C GLN A 545 -36.40 74.73 -0.78
N MET A 546 -37.64 74.32 -1.10
CA MET A 546 -38.00 72.91 -1.13
C MET A 546 -37.17 72.10 -2.14
N VAL A 547 -36.91 72.65 -3.33
CA VAL A 547 -36.06 72.00 -4.34
C VAL A 547 -34.60 71.93 -3.86
N GLN A 548 -34.10 72.98 -3.21
CA GLN A 548 -32.77 72.98 -2.60
C GLN A 548 -32.65 71.90 -1.53
N ASP A 549 -33.63 71.80 -0.62
CA ASP A 549 -33.63 70.81 0.46
C ASP A 549 -33.68 69.38 -0.10
N GLU A 550 -34.47 69.15 -1.16
CA GLU A 550 -34.54 67.86 -1.85
C GLU A 550 -33.22 67.50 -2.56
N ALA A 551 -32.57 68.47 -3.22
CA ALA A 551 -31.25 68.26 -3.83
C ALA A 551 -30.14 68.01 -2.79
N VAL A 552 -30.21 68.65 -1.61
CA VAL A 552 -29.29 68.41 -0.49
C VAL A 552 -29.51 67.00 0.10
N ALA A 553 -30.76 66.57 0.22
CA ALA A 553 -31.08 65.21 0.66
C ALA A 553 -30.54 64.17 -0.34
N GLU A 554 -30.77 64.37 -1.64
CA GLU A 554 -30.24 63.51 -2.70
C GLU A 554 -28.70 63.47 -2.70
N GLN A 555 -28.03 64.62 -2.55
CA GLN A 555 -26.57 64.67 -2.41
C GLN A 555 -26.08 63.86 -1.20
N THR A 556 -26.82 63.88 -0.09
CA THR A 556 -26.50 63.11 1.12
C THR A 556 -26.63 61.61 0.86
N GLU A 557 -27.70 61.18 0.20
CA GLU A 557 -27.93 59.78 -0.16
C GLU A 557 -26.88 59.26 -1.15
N VAL A 558 -26.56 60.01 -2.21
CA VAL A 558 -25.51 59.64 -3.18
C VAL A 558 -24.14 59.56 -2.49
N THR A 559 -23.85 60.45 -1.54
CA THR A 559 -22.60 60.41 -0.77
C THR A 559 -22.51 59.13 0.08
N LYS A 560 -23.61 58.75 0.72
CA LYS A 560 -23.70 57.53 1.51
C LYS A 560 -23.57 56.29 0.63
N ALA A 561 -24.29 56.23 -0.50
CA ALA A 561 -24.20 55.13 -1.46
C ALA A 561 -22.77 54.94 -1.96
N LYS A 562 -22.06 56.02 -2.31
CA LYS A 562 -20.64 55.97 -2.69
C LYS A 562 -19.76 55.36 -1.59
N ALA A 563 -19.98 55.73 -0.33
CA ALA A 563 -19.21 55.20 0.80
C ALA A 563 -19.50 53.71 1.05
N ASP A 564 -20.76 53.30 0.90
CA ASP A 564 -21.19 51.90 1.03
C ASP A 564 -20.60 51.04 -0.12
N GLU A 565 -20.63 51.54 -1.36
CA GLU A 565 -20.00 50.91 -2.54
C GLU A 565 -18.48 50.76 -2.36
N GLU A 566 -17.77 51.80 -1.87
CA GLU A 566 -16.34 51.74 -1.56
C GLU A 566 -16.03 50.70 -0.48
N THR A 567 -16.83 50.65 0.59
CA THR A 567 -16.66 49.66 1.66
C THR A 567 -16.89 48.24 1.17
N ALA A 568 -17.91 48.03 0.32
CA ALA A 568 -18.20 46.75 -0.30
C ALA A 568 -17.03 46.27 -1.19
N TRP A 569 -16.53 47.15 -2.05
CA TRP A 569 -15.40 46.84 -2.94
C TRP A 569 -14.13 46.49 -2.16
N VAL A 570 -13.78 47.24 -1.12
CA VAL A 570 -12.61 46.95 -0.28
C VAL A 570 -12.70 45.54 0.32
N LYS A 571 -13.90 45.11 0.72
CA LYS A 571 -14.13 43.77 1.26
C LYS A 571 -13.98 42.68 0.20
N GLU A 572 -14.54 42.89 -0.98
CA GLU A 572 -14.43 41.96 -2.12
C GLU A 572 -12.98 41.81 -2.58
N LYS A 573 -12.30 42.94 -2.81
CA LYS A 573 -10.88 42.99 -3.15
C LYS A 573 -10.00 42.26 -2.13
N LYS A 574 -10.31 42.41 -0.83
CA LYS A 574 -9.61 41.67 0.23
C LYS A 574 -9.82 40.16 0.09
N ALA A 575 -11.04 39.70 -0.18
CA ALA A 575 -11.33 38.28 -0.35
C ALA A 575 -10.57 37.68 -1.55
N LEU A 576 -10.53 38.40 -2.68
CA LEU A 576 -9.75 37.99 -3.85
C LEU A 576 -8.25 37.97 -3.55
N TYR A 577 -7.73 38.97 -2.85
CA TYR A 577 -6.33 38.99 -2.43
C TYR A 577 -5.98 37.82 -1.51
N ASP A 578 -6.82 37.52 -0.52
CA ASP A 578 -6.63 36.40 0.40
C ASP A 578 -6.66 35.05 -0.38
N LEU A 579 -7.51 34.92 -1.41
CA LEU A 579 -7.52 33.77 -2.31
C LEU A 579 -6.22 33.66 -3.12
N ILE A 580 -5.73 34.77 -3.69
CA ILE A 580 -4.46 34.82 -4.43
C ILE A 580 -3.30 34.36 -3.52
N GLN A 581 -3.23 34.88 -2.28
CA GLN A 581 -2.19 34.48 -1.32
C GLN A 581 -2.28 33.00 -0.94
N LEU A 582 -3.51 32.47 -0.77
CA LEU A 582 -3.72 31.04 -0.55
C LEU A 582 -3.17 30.22 -1.72
N LYS A 583 -3.47 30.60 -2.96
CA LYS A 583 -2.99 29.89 -4.16
C LYS A 583 -1.48 29.97 -4.32
N ILE A 584 -0.86 31.11 -4.04
CA ILE A 584 0.61 31.24 -4.00
C ILE A 584 1.21 30.23 -3.01
N GLY A 585 0.67 30.14 -1.79
CA GLY A 585 1.14 29.17 -0.80
C GLY A 585 0.96 27.70 -1.24
N GLN A 586 -0.13 27.38 -1.93
CA GLN A 586 -0.34 26.05 -2.51
C GLN A 586 0.71 25.74 -3.60
N ILE A 587 0.95 26.69 -4.51
CA ILE A 587 1.95 26.57 -5.58
C ILE A 587 3.35 26.34 -4.99
N GLU A 588 3.78 27.14 -4.01
CA GLU A 588 5.07 26.96 -3.32
C GLU A 588 5.20 25.58 -2.67
N GLY A 589 4.09 25.07 -2.08
CA GLY A 589 4.01 23.73 -1.53
C GLY A 589 4.22 22.65 -2.59
N TYR A 590 3.55 22.75 -3.74
CA TYR A 590 3.72 21.82 -4.85
C TYR A 590 5.14 21.89 -5.45
N GLU A 591 5.72 23.07 -5.62
CA GLU A 591 7.10 23.21 -6.10
C GLU A 591 8.10 22.54 -5.16
N LYS A 592 7.88 22.62 -3.86
CA LYS A 592 8.72 21.92 -2.89
C LYS A 592 8.56 20.40 -3.02
N ALA A 593 7.33 19.90 -3.11
CA ALA A 593 7.06 18.48 -3.29
C ALA A 593 7.70 17.93 -4.59
N ILE A 594 7.61 18.68 -5.69
CA ILE A 594 8.27 18.34 -6.97
C ILE A 594 9.79 18.26 -6.79
N ARG A 595 10.41 19.23 -6.12
CA ARG A 595 11.86 19.20 -5.83
C ARG A 595 12.27 17.99 -4.99
N ASP A 596 11.46 17.63 -3.99
CA ASP A 596 11.72 16.48 -3.12
C ASP A 596 11.60 15.16 -3.93
N LEU A 597 10.61 15.05 -4.82
CA LEU A 597 10.44 13.92 -5.74
C LEU A 597 11.60 13.82 -6.75
N ASP A 598 12.04 14.94 -7.34
CA ASP A 598 13.21 14.96 -8.23
C ASP A 598 14.47 14.47 -7.53
N ALA A 599 14.71 14.91 -6.29
CA ALA A 599 15.84 14.44 -5.49
C ALA A 599 15.77 12.93 -5.22
N GLU A 600 14.58 12.39 -4.96
CA GLU A 600 14.37 10.95 -4.75
C GLU A 600 14.58 10.15 -6.05
N ILE A 601 14.06 10.63 -7.18
CA ILE A 601 14.29 10.03 -8.51
C ILE A 601 15.79 9.96 -8.80
N ILE A 602 16.53 11.07 -8.61
CA ILE A 602 17.99 11.11 -8.79
C ILE A 602 18.68 10.08 -7.87
N ARG A 603 18.24 9.97 -6.61
CA ARG A 603 18.80 9.02 -5.65
C ARG A 603 18.53 7.56 -6.08
N LEU A 604 17.34 7.26 -6.58
CA LEU A 604 16.97 5.93 -7.06
C LEU A 604 17.71 5.58 -8.35
N ASP A 605 17.81 6.50 -9.30
CA ASP A 605 18.58 6.33 -10.54
C ASP A 605 20.07 6.09 -10.25
N GLY A 606 20.64 6.82 -9.29
CA GLY A 606 22.00 6.58 -8.81
C GLY A 606 22.20 5.18 -8.21
N LYS A 607 21.20 4.63 -7.51
CA LYS A 607 21.24 3.24 -7.01
C LYS A 607 21.08 2.22 -8.14
N LEU A 608 20.24 2.53 -9.13
CA LEU A 608 20.00 1.70 -10.31
C LEU A 608 21.29 1.56 -11.11
N LYS A 609 21.94 2.67 -11.47
CA LYS A 609 23.23 2.68 -12.18
C LYS A 609 24.30 1.86 -11.46
N LYS A 610 24.50 2.10 -10.16
CA LYS A 610 25.44 1.31 -9.35
C LYS A 610 25.14 -0.18 -9.37
N THR A 611 23.86 -0.57 -9.38
CA THR A 611 23.45 -1.99 -9.42
C THR A 611 23.66 -2.59 -10.82
N GLN A 612 23.46 -1.80 -11.87
CA GLN A 612 23.70 -2.20 -13.26
C GLN A 612 25.19 -2.36 -13.57
N GLU A 613 26.05 -1.52 -12.98
CA GLU A 613 27.51 -1.56 -13.13
C GLU A 613 28.19 -2.72 -12.38
N MET A 614 27.49 -3.40 -11.46
CA MET A 614 28.03 -4.59 -10.81
C MET A 614 28.18 -5.71 -11.85
N GLU A 615 29.42 -6.03 -12.22
CA GLU A 615 29.74 -7.15 -13.11
C GLU A 615 29.49 -8.50 -12.44
N ARG A 616 29.04 -9.46 -13.25
CA ARG A 616 28.94 -10.86 -12.87
C ARG A 616 30.36 -11.40 -12.63
N PRO A 617 30.65 -12.01 -11.48
CA PRO A 617 31.90 -12.76 -11.28
C PRO A 617 32.10 -13.78 -12.41
N SER A 618 33.28 -13.80 -13.04
CA SER A 618 33.56 -14.75 -14.13
C SER A 618 33.47 -16.18 -13.62
N THR A 619 32.67 -17.00 -14.31
CA THR A 619 32.55 -18.45 -14.11
C THR A 619 33.23 -19.25 -15.22
N GLU A 620 33.99 -18.58 -16.09
CA GLU A 620 34.54 -19.13 -17.34
C GLU A 620 35.42 -20.37 -17.09
N ASP A 621 36.32 -20.33 -16.11
CA ASP A 621 37.19 -21.47 -15.77
C ASP A 621 36.40 -22.70 -15.30
N CYS A 622 35.30 -22.48 -14.57
CA CYS A 622 34.43 -23.55 -14.11
C CYS A 622 33.55 -24.10 -15.24
N GLU A 623 33.05 -23.26 -16.12
CA GLU A 623 32.27 -23.67 -17.30
C GLU A 623 33.13 -24.49 -18.27
N VAL A 624 34.39 -24.07 -18.51
CA VAL A 624 35.37 -24.83 -19.30
C VAL A 624 35.69 -26.17 -18.63
N PHE A 625 35.90 -26.20 -17.31
CA PHE A 625 36.15 -27.43 -16.58
C PHE A 625 34.98 -28.41 -16.66
N LEU A 626 33.74 -27.95 -16.43
CA LEU A 626 32.55 -28.78 -16.50
C LEU A 626 32.30 -29.33 -17.91
N GLY A 627 32.57 -28.54 -18.95
CA GLY A 627 32.49 -28.99 -20.35
C GLY A 627 33.51 -30.08 -20.69
N ALA A 628 34.70 -30.05 -20.08
CA ALA A 628 35.74 -31.05 -20.27
C ALA A 628 35.67 -32.24 -19.30
N PHE A 629 34.83 -32.17 -18.26
CA PHE A 629 34.81 -33.13 -17.14
C PHE A 629 34.62 -34.57 -17.59
N GLN A 630 33.60 -34.83 -18.43
CA GLN A 630 33.30 -36.19 -18.90
C GLN A 630 34.47 -36.78 -19.70
N GLY A 631 35.08 -35.98 -20.58
CA GLY A 631 36.24 -36.42 -21.36
C GLY A 631 37.46 -36.76 -20.50
N LYS A 632 37.68 -36.03 -19.39
CA LYS A 632 38.75 -36.35 -18.42
C LYS A 632 38.47 -37.63 -17.64
N GLN A 633 37.24 -37.82 -17.17
CA GLN A 633 36.82 -39.03 -16.46
C GLN A 633 36.90 -40.27 -17.36
N ASP A 634 36.42 -40.15 -18.61
CA ASP A 634 36.49 -41.22 -19.60
C ASP A 634 37.95 -41.55 -19.97
N GLY A 635 38.84 -40.55 -20.00
CA GLY A 635 40.27 -40.73 -20.21
C GLY A 635 40.93 -41.52 -19.08
N LEU A 636 40.75 -41.07 -17.84
CA LEU A 636 41.28 -41.74 -16.64
C LEU A 636 40.73 -43.16 -16.49
N THR A 637 39.44 -43.37 -16.79
CA THR A 637 38.83 -44.71 -16.77
C THR A 637 39.51 -45.65 -17.76
N LYS A 638 39.76 -45.20 -19.00
CA LYS A 638 40.47 -45.99 -20.02
C LYS A 638 41.92 -46.29 -19.64
N GLU A 639 42.60 -45.33 -19.01
CA GLU A 639 43.97 -45.52 -18.50
C GLU A 639 44.01 -46.56 -17.38
N ILE A 640 43.07 -46.48 -16.42
CA ILE A 640 42.90 -47.48 -15.35
C ILE A 640 42.59 -48.87 -15.92
N GLU A 641 41.67 -48.97 -16.89
CA GLU A 641 41.36 -50.22 -17.58
C GLU A 641 42.59 -50.81 -18.28
N SER A 642 43.36 -49.98 -18.97
CA SER A 642 44.59 -50.38 -19.66
C SER A 642 45.68 -50.85 -18.68
N LEU A 643 45.84 -50.15 -17.54
CA LEU A 643 46.76 -50.52 -16.47
C LEU A 643 46.36 -51.83 -15.79
N ASN A 644 45.06 -52.03 -15.52
CA ASN A 644 44.54 -53.28 -14.97
C ASN A 644 44.71 -54.46 -15.94
N TYR A 645 44.50 -54.22 -17.24
CA TYR A 645 44.77 -55.21 -18.27
C TYR A 645 46.26 -55.58 -18.31
N ALA A 646 47.17 -54.60 -18.29
CA ALA A 646 48.61 -54.84 -18.25
C ALA A 646 49.05 -55.59 -16.99
N LYS A 647 48.46 -55.26 -15.82
CA LYS A 647 48.67 -56.01 -14.57
C LYS A 647 48.22 -57.46 -14.69
N ALA A 648 47.06 -57.71 -15.30
CA ALA A 648 46.55 -59.05 -15.50
C ALA A 648 47.46 -59.88 -16.44
N GLU A 649 47.93 -59.31 -17.54
CA GLU A 649 48.90 -59.98 -18.41
C GLU A 649 50.22 -60.28 -17.70
N LEU A 650 50.79 -59.31 -16.98
CA LEU A 650 52.04 -59.50 -16.22
C LEU A 650 51.90 -60.60 -15.15
N SER A 651 50.74 -60.70 -14.49
CA SER A 651 50.45 -61.78 -13.54
C SER A 651 50.33 -63.14 -14.22
N GLY A 652 49.78 -63.19 -15.45
CA GLY A 652 49.75 -64.41 -16.26
C GLY A 652 51.14 -64.88 -16.69
N TRP A 653 52.03 -63.94 -17.04
CA TRP A 653 53.41 -64.23 -17.40
C TRP A 653 54.25 -64.68 -16.20
N GLN A 654 53.99 -64.12 -15.01
CA GLN A 654 54.61 -64.58 -13.76
C GLN A 654 54.26 -66.05 -13.49
N ASN A 655 52.99 -66.44 -13.65
CA ASN A 655 52.56 -67.83 -13.47
C ASN A 655 53.21 -68.79 -14.47
N GLN A 656 53.34 -68.39 -15.74
CA GLN A 656 54.05 -69.18 -16.76
C GLN A 656 55.56 -69.29 -16.51
N SER A 657 56.20 -68.25 -15.95
CA SER A 657 57.62 -68.29 -15.58
C SER A 657 57.91 -69.20 -14.39
N VAL A 658 56.97 -69.32 -13.45
CA VAL A 658 57.04 -70.23 -12.30
C VAL A 658 56.80 -71.68 -12.76
N GLU A 659 55.89 -71.91 -13.71
CA GLU A 659 55.72 -73.23 -14.36
C GLU A 659 56.97 -73.66 -15.14
N ALA A 660 57.66 -72.74 -15.82
CA ALA A 660 58.92 -73.03 -16.52
C ALA A 660 60.07 -73.39 -15.54
N GLN A 661 60.12 -72.80 -14.34
CA GLN A 661 61.09 -73.18 -13.30
C GLN A 661 60.78 -74.51 -12.60
N HIS A 662 59.53 -74.99 -12.66
CA HIS A 662 59.17 -76.33 -12.19
C HIS A 662 59.46 -77.44 -13.19
N PHE A 663 59.70 -77.12 -14.47
CA PHE A 663 60.02 -78.12 -15.49
C PHE A 663 61.49 -78.57 -15.48
N ASP A 664 62.41 -77.81 -14.90
CA ASP A 664 63.85 -78.14 -14.86
C ASP A 664 64.30 -78.95 -13.61
N ALA A 665 63.38 -79.32 -12.71
CA ALA A 665 63.75 -79.94 -11.42
C ALA A 665 63.28 -81.40 -11.19
N GLN A 666 62.65 -82.07 -12.15
CA GLN A 666 62.28 -83.49 -12.03
C GLN A 666 62.55 -84.31 -13.30
N GLU A 667 63.80 -84.76 -13.46
CA GLU A 667 64.22 -86.12 -13.92
C GLU A 667 65.76 -86.12 -14.05
N VAL A 668 66.51 -86.51 -13.01
CA VAL A 668 67.03 -87.87 -12.73
C VAL A 668 67.94 -88.43 -13.83
N ALA A 669 69.25 -88.22 -13.61
CA ALA A 669 70.34 -89.21 -13.45
C ALA A 669 70.27 -90.63 -14.10
N PRO A 670 71.45 -91.24 -14.39
CA PRO A 670 71.69 -92.15 -15.51
C PRO A 670 71.69 -93.65 -15.15
N ALA A 671 71.53 -94.53 -16.16
CA ALA A 671 72.16 -95.86 -16.23
C ALA A 671 71.98 -96.54 -17.60
N VAL A 672 73.02 -96.48 -18.44
CA VAL A 672 73.80 -97.57 -19.10
C VAL A 672 74.63 -96.96 -20.22
#